data_AF-A0A812LJM9-F1
#
_entry.id   AF-A0A812LJM9-F1
#
_cell.length_a   1.000
_cell.length_b   1.000
_cell.length_c   1.000
_cell.angle_alpha   90.00
_cell.angle_beta   90.00
_cell.angle_gamma   90.00
#
_symmetry.space_group_name_H-M   'P 1'
#
loop_
_entity.id
_entity.type
_entity.pdbx_description
1 polymer ?
#
loop_
_entity_poly.entity_id
_entity_poly.type
_entity_poly.pdbx_seq_one_letter_code
_entity_poly.pdbx_strand_id
1 'polypeptide(L)'
;MKRVIAFFALLPHVVSRTQTFEDASLFDLYEHGLLPEVEVAGMRLKSVHIAHKVSRGPKEGFMRQKKPSWRWTKTRVPEDFQSRYFDEMSPAHALRGRLLSSVPRSNILKEAASAPFAFRTPRDKVRSVTALLAASVPLAEYQNVTFNYAQFKEVYDKGDSFFINWCENSSIANNASECIESVNASFGANLVSMEATALTESRTELRTAAGTAWIRDGFIGARSSGCAQTGQIGERCFSDEGVAMSTYEDTDSIILVLQAGLGTSDLANLIWQNKAWLLEQFEDSLREQWLISAQQAASTNITWRKADQAHEFPIRCAFLNEAYSPFVDAETVSVGSGIAQSYLDTEGLWPLIKNLVRTVLAEGQQFVKTVYLAGMGLGGSHAALASMWLKKNEDKVYDTYVIAAPGFQCTAKNLYSTDMMHYDTHSQIKVYLHVMDVLAGSVDQYSGTVCKYGLHNFTASESFYESCGRIVGHTGPELFWRPSTTSTTTTLELATDEQLAAQQELEQYNQNITEAKAAFDECVFFTHSIWYALLLFVNEGSRMALRAFLALLPTLAAADKWAVIAAGSKGFWNYRHQADACHAYQLMLKSGIPADNIILMMQDDVAQDSENPFPGQLFNRPGDDSPDVYKGCKVDYRGNIVTAQLFMDVLTGNTQGATGKVLKSKADDTVFVNFVDHGGPGIVAFPNGPFLHVKDLSKTLKTMQSKQMFKQMVFYMEACESGSMFPDLSETGKILAVTASNAKESSWGTYCGDAALVRGKNIGSCLGDLFSVNWMQDDDLGKFASETFNSQISKVTKLTNKSHVCSFGDKSFADEAIGKVETSGLLAQPADALNGAVDARDIYVTQAFWAVENAKTTEARAKASKRFDEVVRDREADEAFFADLAKEACSEVNLVDCQQKLQQERHEMSDVDCHYKLAHVIHERCPASEYHYATGGWNGFNMKFSQVLLNLCESQEPLGKSSAELAQLVERKCTEAARSSAAQVIV
;
A
#
# COMPACT_ATOMS: atom_id res chain seq x y z
N MET A 1 16.99 -9.93 22.55
CA MET A 1 17.69 -8.78 21.92
C MET A 1 18.43 -9.16 20.62
N LYS A 2 19.75 -9.46 20.55
CA LYS A 2 20.48 -9.68 19.26
C LYS A 2 20.07 -10.91 18.38
N ARG A 3 18.87 -11.46 18.55
CA ARG A 3 18.18 -12.38 17.60
C ARG A 3 16.88 -11.79 17.02
N VAL A 4 16.34 -10.74 17.66
CA VAL A 4 15.04 -10.11 17.37
C VAL A 4 15.15 -9.09 16.22
N ILE A 5 16.33 -8.49 16.07
CA ILE A 5 16.62 -7.43 15.08
C ILE A 5 16.63 -7.96 13.63
N ALA A 6 16.72 -9.28 13.43
CA ALA A 6 16.86 -9.91 12.11
C ALA A 6 15.56 -10.53 11.55
N PHE A 7 14.41 -10.36 12.23
CA PHE A 7 13.14 -10.99 11.83
C PHE A 7 12.09 -10.00 11.28
N PHE A 8 12.28 -8.69 11.48
CA PHE A 8 11.33 -7.64 11.06
C PHE A 8 11.78 -6.86 9.81
N ALA A 9 12.72 -7.42 9.04
CA ALA A 9 13.19 -6.84 7.79
C ALA A 9 12.84 -7.76 6.61
N LEU A 10 11.56 -7.76 6.19
CA LEU A 10 11.13 -8.03 4.81
C LEU A 10 9.63 -7.72 4.59
N LEU A 11 9.38 -6.68 3.79
CA LEU A 11 8.20 -6.35 2.95
C LEU A 11 6.77 -6.29 3.54
N PRO A 12 6.19 -5.08 3.60
CA PRO A 12 4.74 -4.79 3.67
C PRO A 12 4.12 -4.40 2.30
N HIS A 13 2.92 -3.79 2.35
CA HIS A 13 2.12 -3.08 1.30
C HIS A 13 1.02 -3.92 0.64
N VAL A 14 -0.13 -3.37 0.21
CA VAL A 14 -0.52 -1.98 -0.20
C VAL A 14 -1.67 -1.49 0.77
N VAL A 15 -2.11 -0.22 0.93
CA VAL A 15 -2.67 0.77 -0.01
C VAL A 15 -2.70 2.21 0.55
N SER A 16 -2.50 3.24 -0.29
CA SER A 16 -3.45 4.37 -0.53
C SER A 16 -2.85 5.44 -1.46
N ARG A 17 -3.68 6.39 -1.94
CA ARG A 17 -3.33 7.42 -2.94
C ARG A 17 -3.64 8.84 -2.41
N THR A 18 -2.83 9.81 -2.86
CA THR A 18 -3.16 11.22 -3.20
C THR A 18 -4.21 12.03 -2.39
N GLN A 19 -3.74 13.17 -1.85
CA GLN A 19 -4.29 14.55 -1.98
C GLN A 19 -5.76 14.86 -1.62
N THR A 20 -6.17 15.99 -1.02
CA THR A 20 -5.55 17.20 -0.38
C THR A 20 -6.71 17.91 0.36
N PHE A 21 -6.53 18.69 1.44
CA PHE A 21 -6.06 20.10 1.43
C PHE A 21 -5.84 20.64 2.88
N GLU A 22 -5.05 21.71 2.96
CA GLU A 22 -4.85 22.79 3.97
C GLU A 22 -5.76 22.82 5.24
N ASP A 23 -5.30 23.30 6.42
CA ASP A 23 -4.56 24.57 6.62
C ASP A 23 -3.73 24.63 7.93
N ALA A 24 -2.98 25.73 8.16
CA ALA A 24 -2.15 26.00 9.34
C ALA A 24 -2.63 27.27 10.12
N SER A 25 -2.09 27.76 11.25
CA SER A 25 -0.90 27.44 12.06
C SER A 25 -1.04 28.01 13.50
N LEU A 26 -0.09 27.73 14.42
CA LEU A 26 0.15 28.50 15.67
C LEU A 26 1.53 28.12 16.30
N PHE A 27 2.64 28.12 15.56
CA PHE A 27 3.53 29.26 15.26
C PHE A 27 4.02 30.09 16.50
N ASP A 28 5.30 30.49 16.42
CA ASP A 28 6.02 31.57 17.12
C ASP A 28 6.41 31.44 18.60
N LEU A 29 5.59 30.88 19.48
CA LEU A 29 5.65 31.33 20.90
C LEU A 29 6.82 30.86 21.81
N TYR A 30 7.87 30.16 21.33
CA TYR A 30 9.13 30.04 22.10
C TYR A 30 10.43 29.76 21.29
N GLU A 31 10.67 30.42 20.16
CA GLU A 31 12.02 30.52 19.56
C GLU A 31 12.97 31.43 20.37
N HIS A 32 13.21 31.13 21.65
CA HIS A 32 14.17 31.86 22.49
C HIS A 32 15.22 30.90 23.08
N GLY A 33 16.09 30.42 22.18
CA GLY A 33 17.09 29.38 22.46
C GLY A 33 18.08 29.74 23.57
N LEU A 34 17.95 29.07 24.72
CA LEU A 34 18.87 29.14 25.85
C LEU A 34 19.24 27.74 26.33
N LEU A 35 20.41 27.26 25.90
CA LEU A 35 21.21 26.28 26.63
C LEU A 35 22.44 27.00 27.19
N PRO A 36 22.76 26.80 28.48
CA PRO A 36 24.14 26.45 28.80
C PRO A 36 24.25 25.35 29.89
N GLU A 37 25.46 25.14 30.39
CA GLU A 37 25.93 23.89 30.98
C GLU A 37 25.68 23.67 32.49
N VAL A 38 25.91 22.42 32.86
CA VAL A 38 26.05 21.83 34.20
C VAL A 38 27.08 22.55 35.09
N GLU A 39 26.74 22.81 36.37
CA GLU A 39 27.56 22.57 37.59
C GLU A 39 26.91 23.24 38.84
N VAL A 40 27.19 22.89 40.10
CA VAL A 40 27.45 21.56 40.72
C VAL A 40 27.28 21.68 42.24
N ALA A 41 26.82 20.63 42.93
CA ALA A 41 26.77 20.59 44.41
C ALA A 41 28.11 20.16 45.04
N GLY A 42 29.21 20.75 44.56
CA GLY A 42 30.54 20.69 45.19
C GLY A 42 31.34 19.38 45.15
N MET A 43 31.53 18.71 43.99
CA MET A 43 32.83 18.18 43.50
C MET A 43 32.71 17.22 42.29
N ARG A 44 33.85 16.97 41.60
CA ARG A 44 33.97 16.20 40.35
C ARG A 44 34.65 14.84 40.53
N LEU A 45 34.45 13.97 39.52
CA LEU A 45 35.30 12.85 39.06
C LEU A 45 35.31 11.48 39.79
N LYS A 46 35.27 10.45 38.93
CA LYS A 46 35.89 9.10 39.05
C LYS A 46 35.45 8.14 40.17
N SER A 47 34.38 7.41 39.84
CA SER A 47 34.27 5.94 39.99
C SER A 47 34.03 5.31 41.38
N VAL A 48 33.72 4.00 41.33
CA VAL A 48 33.54 3.03 42.44
C VAL A 48 32.21 3.13 43.19
N HIS A 49 31.61 1.96 43.46
CA HIS A 49 30.43 1.79 44.30
C HIS A 49 30.73 2.05 45.79
N ILE A 50 29.70 2.40 46.56
CA ILE A 50 29.31 1.63 47.76
C ILE A 50 27.85 1.98 48.07
N ALA A 51 27.04 0.98 48.37
CA ALA A 51 25.73 1.19 48.98
C ALA A 51 25.88 1.08 50.49
N HIS A 52 25.33 2.02 51.26
CA HIS A 52 24.86 1.66 52.59
C HIS A 52 23.63 2.44 53.07
N LYS A 53 22.91 1.75 53.95
CA LYS A 53 21.56 1.98 54.43
C LYS A 53 21.58 2.74 55.76
N VAL A 54 20.39 3.22 56.16
CA VAL A 54 19.92 3.58 57.53
C VAL A 54 19.62 5.07 57.73
N SER A 55 18.49 5.29 58.41
CA SER A 55 17.81 6.57 58.66
C SER A 55 18.41 7.37 59.81
N ARG A 56 18.00 8.65 59.88
CA ARG A 56 17.28 9.21 61.04
C ARG A 56 16.67 10.59 60.72
N GLY A 57 15.43 10.81 61.14
CA GLY A 57 14.93 12.16 61.49
C GLY A 57 15.30 12.50 62.94
N PRO A 58 14.51 13.28 63.72
CA PRO A 58 13.10 13.65 63.49
C PRO A 58 12.75 15.10 63.95
N LYS A 59 11.45 15.36 64.26
CA LYS A 59 10.91 16.45 65.12
C LYS A 59 10.94 17.88 64.54
N GLU A 60 10.11 18.85 64.95
CA GLU A 60 8.86 18.95 65.75
C GLU A 60 8.21 20.32 65.41
N GLY A 61 6.92 20.64 65.59
CA GLY A 61 5.70 19.90 65.95
C GLY A 61 4.47 20.83 65.70
N PHE A 62 3.21 20.43 65.45
CA PHE A 62 2.27 19.40 65.95
C PHE A 62 1.30 19.87 67.06
N MET A 63 0.07 19.32 67.03
CA MET A 63 -1.02 19.33 68.05
C MET A 63 -2.05 20.48 67.91
N ARG A 64 -3.37 20.30 68.13
CA ARG A 64 -4.22 19.14 68.56
C ARG A 64 -5.66 19.43 68.06
N GLN A 65 -6.54 18.47 67.73
CA GLN A 65 -6.48 17.01 67.58
C GLN A 65 -7.59 16.60 66.53
N LYS A 66 -8.38 15.51 66.50
CA LYS A 66 -8.62 14.35 67.38
C LYS A 66 -9.06 13.10 66.57
N LYS A 67 -8.30 12.01 66.67
CA LYS A 67 -8.69 10.62 66.36
C LYS A 67 -7.94 9.69 67.33
N PRO A 68 -8.60 8.66 67.88
CA PRO A 68 -7.98 7.40 68.30
C PRO A 68 -8.68 6.19 67.61
N SER A 69 -8.17 4.95 67.60
CA SER A 69 -6.97 4.34 68.19
C SER A 69 -6.42 3.20 67.30
N TRP A 70 -5.26 2.64 67.66
CA TRP A 70 -4.46 1.67 66.88
C TRP A 70 -4.42 0.27 67.50
N ARG A 71 -4.00 -0.75 66.72
CA ARG A 71 -2.99 -1.74 67.16
C ARG A 71 -2.25 -2.40 65.99
N TRP A 72 -0.99 -2.77 66.25
CA TRP A 72 -0.10 -3.65 65.46
C TRP A 72 0.73 -4.48 66.44
N THR A 73 1.16 -5.68 66.06
CA THR A 73 2.18 -6.47 66.78
C THR A 73 3.14 -7.15 65.80
N LYS A 74 4.40 -7.32 66.22
CA LYS A 74 5.46 -8.10 65.55
C LYS A 74 5.16 -9.61 65.71
N THR A 75 5.82 -10.61 65.09
CA THR A 75 7.12 -10.72 64.38
C THR A 75 6.97 -11.86 63.30
N ARG A 76 7.95 -12.48 62.62
CA ARG A 76 9.42 -12.61 62.70
C ARG A 76 10.04 -12.73 61.28
N VAL A 77 11.36 -12.49 61.21
CA VAL A 77 12.28 -12.52 60.04
C VAL A 77 13.65 -13.02 60.59
N PRO A 78 14.59 -13.65 59.84
CA PRO A 78 14.64 -14.05 58.41
C PRO A 78 14.70 -15.61 58.28
N GLU A 79 15.32 -16.35 57.32
CA GLU A 79 16.21 -16.06 56.15
C GLU A 79 16.31 -17.28 55.17
N ASP A 80 16.04 -17.13 53.86
CA ASP A 80 16.73 -17.84 52.74
C ASP A 80 16.44 -17.19 51.34
N PHE A 81 17.10 -17.72 50.30
CA PHE A 81 16.88 -17.48 48.86
C PHE A 81 16.95 -16.05 48.24
N GLN A 82 18.00 -15.29 48.58
CA GLN A 82 18.72 -14.49 47.56
C GLN A 82 20.25 -14.62 47.70
N SER A 83 20.90 -15.42 46.85
CA SER A 83 22.26 -15.17 46.36
C SER A 83 22.64 -16.13 45.22
N ARG A 84 23.68 -15.73 44.46
CA ARG A 84 24.42 -16.49 43.42
C ARG A 84 23.70 -16.71 42.08
N TYR A 85 24.37 -16.54 40.95
CA TYR A 85 25.66 -15.88 40.64
C TYR A 85 25.59 -15.38 39.19
N PHE A 86 26.33 -14.34 38.81
CA PHE A 86 26.71 -14.15 37.40
C PHE A 86 27.82 -15.16 37.09
N ASP A 87 27.82 -15.81 35.93
CA ASP A 87 29.04 -16.02 35.12
C ASP A 87 28.76 -16.75 33.78
N GLU A 88 29.80 -16.81 32.95
CA GLU A 88 29.96 -17.49 31.66
C GLU A 88 29.22 -16.93 30.42
N MET A 89 29.98 -16.83 29.32
CA MET A 89 29.52 -16.31 28.02
C MET A 89 29.20 -17.43 27.03
N SER A 90 28.14 -17.24 26.24
CA SER A 90 27.90 -17.84 24.91
C SER A 90 28.18 -19.34 24.69
N PRO A 91 27.12 -20.11 24.36
CA PRO A 91 27.07 -20.67 22.99
C PRO A 91 25.98 -20.08 22.08
N ALA A 92 25.09 -19.23 22.60
CA ALA A 92 23.89 -18.76 21.89
C ALA A 92 24.10 -17.85 20.64
N HIS A 93 25.35 -17.68 20.19
CA HIS A 93 25.69 -17.13 18.88
C HIS A 93 25.84 -18.20 17.79
N ALA A 94 26.21 -19.44 18.10
CA ALA A 94 26.40 -20.50 17.10
C ALA A 94 25.06 -20.99 16.51
N LEU A 95 24.08 -21.30 17.35
CA LEU A 95 22.76 -21.77 16.92
C LEU A 95 21.79 -20.62 16.57
N ARG A 96 22.29 -19.54 15.94
CA ARG A 96 21.50 -18.34 15.59
C ARG A 96 21.05 -18.28 14.12
N GLY A 97 21.76 -18.93 13.20
CA GLY A 97 21.57 -18.73 11.76
C GLY A 97 20.83 -19.84 10.98
N ARG A 98 19.94 -20.63 11.60
CA ARG A 98 19.26 -21.77 10.92
C ARG A 98 17.78 -22.06 11.27
N LEU A 99 17.12 -21.27 12.14
CA LEU A 99 15.75 -21.55 12.61
C LEU A 99 14.90 -20.28 12.80
N LEU A 100 14.99 -19.31 11.87
CA LEU A 100 14.07 -18.16 11.77
C LEU A 100 13.74 -17.79 10.31
N SER A 101 13.81 -18.77 9.41
CA SER A 101 12.76 -18.89 8.39
C SER A 101 11.49 -19.42 9.07
N SER A 102 10.31 -19.01 8.59
CA SER A 102 8.96 -19.36 9.06
C SER A 102 8.63 -19.12 10.56
N VAL A 103 7.66 -18.23 10.78
CA VAL A 103 6.85 -18.18 12.02
C VAL A 103 5.37 -18.10 11.60
N PRO A 104 4.70 -19.24 11.40
CA PRO A 104 3.29 -19.27 10.98
C PRO A 104 2.33 -18.80 12.10
N ARG A 105 1.04 -18.59 11.77
CA ARG A 105 -0.01 -18.26 12.77
C ARG A 105 -0.03 -19.22 13.97
N SER A 106 0.31 -20.49 13.77
CA SER A 106 0.43 -21.51 14.82
C SER A 106 1.40 -21.12 15.94
N ASN A 107 2.46 -20.35 15.66
CA ASN A 107 3.42 -19.96 16.69
C ASN A 107 2.89 -18.89 17.66
N ILE A 108 1.95 -18.03 17.23
CA ILE A 108 1.24 -17.10 18.15
C ILE A 108 0.34 -17.91 19.09
N LEU A 109 -0.33 -18.94 18.54
CA LEU A 109 -1.19 -19.84 19.32
C LEU A 109 -0.35 -20.75 20.26
N LYS A 110 0.85 -21.18 19.87
CA LYS A 110 1.83 -21.80 20.78
C LYS A 110 2.29 -20.86 21.90
N GLU A 111 2.51 -19.58 21.62
CA GLU A 111 2.93 -18.60 22.64
C GLU A 111 1.81 -18.31 23.65
N ALA A 112 0.55 -18.34 23.20
CA ALA A 112 -0.62 -18.36 24.09
C ALA A 112 -0.74 -19.69 24.87
N ALA A 113 -0.50 -20.85 24.24
CA ALA A 113 -0.58 -22.18 24.85
C ALA A 113 0.50 -22.46 25.90
N SER A 114 1.66 -21.80 25.77
CA SER A 114 2.79 -21.90 26.71
C SER A 114 2.77 -20.86 27.82
N ALA A 115 1.77 -19.97 27.85
CA ALA A 115 1.43 -19.22 29.05
C ALA A 115 0.85 -20.18 30.10
N PRO A 116 1.45 -20.33 31.29
CA PRO A 116 0.96 -21.27 32.28
C PRO A 116 -0.42 -20.85 32.77
N PHE A 117 -1.39 -21.78 32.73
CA PHE A 117 -2.79 -21.61 33.16
C PHE A 117 -2.97 -21.37 34.68
N ALA A 118 -1.96 -20.87 35.37
CA ALA A 118 -2.03 -20.50 36.77
C ALA A 118 -2.85 -19.21 36.94
N PHE A 119 -4.13 -19.34 37.28
CA PHE A 119 -5.17 -18.30 37.39
C PHE A 119 -4.97 -17.25 38.51
N ARG A 120 -3.76 -16.70 38.63
CA ARG A 120 -3.26 -15.91 39.76
C ARG A 120 -3.72 -14.45 39.79
N THR A 121 -4.06 -13.86 38.65
CA THR A 121 -4.67 -12.52 38.59
C THR A 121 -5.89 -12.51 37.68
N PRO A 122 -6.83 -11.55 37.85
CA PRO A 122 -7.95 -11.37 36.92
C PRO A 122 -7.50 -11.19 35.47
N ARG A 123 -6.32 -10.62 35.22
CA ARG A 123 -5.77 -10.45 33.87
C ARG A 123 -5.40 -11.78 33.22
N ASP A 124 -4.78 -12.66 34.00
CA ASP A 124 -4.32 -13.96 33.51
C ASP A 124 -5.50 -14.91 33.29
N LYS A 125 -6.53 -14.82 34.16
CA LYS A 125 -7.83 -15.49 33.95
C LYS A 125 -8.42 -15.22 32.57
N VAL A 126 -8.60 -13.95 32.17
CA VAL A 126 -9.25 -13.66 30.88
C VAL A 126 -8.34 -13.97 29.68
N ARG A 127 -7.02 -13.80 29.81
CA ARG A 127 -6.05 -14.23 28.77
C ARG A 127 -6.16 -15.71 28.48
N SER A 128 -6.12 -16.54 29.52
CA SER A 128 -6.29 -17.98 29.39
C SER A 128 -7.67 -18.32 28.85
N VAL A 129 -8.77 -17.76 29.37
CA VAL A 129 -10.12 -17.98 28.82
C VAL A 129 -10.20 -17.64 27.32
N THR A 130 -9.55 -16.56 26.86
CA THR A 130 -9.50 -16.21 25.42
C THR A 130 -8.72 -17.25 24.61
N ALA A 131 -7.61 -17.77 25.13
CA ALA A 131 -6.85 -18.84 24.46
C ALA A 131 -7.62 -20.17 24.39
N LEU A 132 -8.44 -20.49 25.41
CA LEU A 132 -9.31 -21.67 25.43
C LEU A 132 -10.47 -21.50 24.44
N LEU A 133 -11.14 -20.32 24.42
CA LEU A 133 -12.13 -19.95 23.42
C LEU A 133 -11.58 -20.16 21.99
N ALA A 134 -10.37 -19.67 21.71
CA ALA A 134 -9.70 -19.85 20.42
C ALA A 134 -9.50 -21.31 19.99
N ALA A 135 -9.32 -22.22 20.95
CA ALA A 135 -9.16 -23.65 20.67
C ALA A 135 -10.50 -24.39 20.54
N SER A 136 -11.61 -23.81 21.01
CA SER A 136 -12.94 -24.43 21.01
C SER A 136 -13.71 -24.27 19.69
N VAL A 137 -13.38 -23.26 18.87
CA VAL A 137 -14.07 -22.96 17.60
C VAL A 137 -13.67 -23.96 16.48
N PRO A 138 -14.63 -24.64 15.82
CA PRO A 138 -14.35 -25.52 14.68
C PRO A 138 -13.93 -24.73 13.42
N LEU A 139 -13.03 -25.28 12.61
CA LEU A 139 -12.45 -24.49 11.52
C LEU A 139 -13.35 -24.26 10.30
N ALA A 140 -14.49 -24.94 10.20
CA ALA A 140 -15.52 -24.64 9.21
C ALA A 140 -16.03 -23.19 9.33
N GLU A 141 -16.01 -22.61 10.53
CA GLU A 141 -16.37 -21.18 10.77
C GLU A 141 -15.30 -20.18 10.29
N TYR A 142 -14.12 -20.66 9.85
CA TYR A 142 -13.05 -19.82 9.27
C TYR A 142 -12.65 -20.22 7.85
N GLN A 143 -13.10 -21.36 7.32
CA GLN A 143 -12.77 -21.83 5.95
C GLN A 143 -13.34 -20.95 4.83
N ASN A 144 -14.26 -20.03 5.13
CA ASN A 144 -14.73 -18.97 4.22
C ASN A 144 -14.33 -17.54 4.67
N VAL A 145 -13.41 -17.38 5.64
CA VAL A 145 -13.01 -16.05 6.13
C VAL A 145 -11.50 -15.85 6.20
N THR A 146 -10.89 -15.69 5.02
CA THR A 146 -9.53 -15.14 4.86
C THR A 146 -9.60 -13.65 4.46
N PHE A 147 -10.26 -12.80 5.25
CA PHE A 147 -10.42 -11.39 4.89
C PHE A 147 -9.12 -10.58 4.98
N ASN A 148 -8.50 -10.42 3.81
CA ASN A 148 -7.80 -9.20 3.44
C ASN A 148 -8.83 -8.21 2.87
N TYR A 149 -8.97 -7.05 3.50
CA TYR A 149 -9.89 -5.98 3.12
C TYR A 149 -9.79 -5.60 1.63
N ALA A 150 -8.58 -5.58 1.08
CA ALA A 150 -8.34 -5.25 -0.32
C ALA A 150 -8.93 -6.30 -1.30
N GLN A 151 -8.94 -7.58 -0.91
CA GLN A 151 -9.44 -8.67 -1.77
C GLN A 151 -10.96 -8.78 -1.75
N PHE A 152 -11.61 -8.47 -0.62
CA PHE A 152 -13.07 -8.33 -0.58
C PHE A 152 -13.53 -7.21 -1.52
N LYS A 153 -12.88 -6.06 -1.45
CA LYS A 153 -13.16 -4.93 -2.36
C LYS A 153 -12.94 -5.31 -3.83
N GLU A 154 -11.86 -6.02 -4.15
CA GLU A 154 -11.56 -6.42 -5.53
C GLU A 154 -12.59 -7.39 -6.13
N VAL A 155 -13.14 -8.31 -5.34
CA VAL A 155 -14.22 -9.21 -5.79
C VAL A 155 -15.55 -8.45 -5.96
N TYR A 156 -15.86 -7.55 -5.03
CA TYR A 156 -17.07 -6.71 -5.09
C TYR A 156 -17.05 -5.74 -6.30
N ASP A 157 -15.92 -5.07 -6.55
CA ASP A 157 -15.73 -4.13 -7.67
C ASP A 157 -15.78 -4.80 -9.07
N LYS A 158 -15.77 -6.14 -9.17
CA LYS A 158 -15.63 -6.92 -10.42
C LYS A 158 -16.81 -7.88 -10.72
N GLY A 159 -17.90 -7.77 -9.96
CA GLY A 159 -19.08 -8.67 -9.86
C GLY A 159 -19.24 -9.80 -10.89
N ASP A 160 -19.48 -9.48 -12.18
CA ASP A 160 -19.82 -10.47 -13.21
C ASP A 160 -18.64 -10.90 -14.10
N SER A 161 -17.82 -9.95 -14.54
CA SER A 161 -16.96 -10.12 -15.73
C SER A 161 -15.72 -11.01 -15.50
N PHE A 162 -15.34 -11.22 -14.24
CA PHE A 162 -14.28 -12.16 -13.84
C PHE A 162 -14.75 -13.62 -13.95
N PHE A 163 -15.96 -13.93 -13.49
CA PHE A 163 -16.51 -15.30 -13.50
C PHE A 163 -16.86 -15.75 -14.92
N ILE A 164 -17.46 -14.88 -15.74
CA ILE A 164 -17.83 -15.20 -17.13
C ILE A 164 -16.60 -15.58 -17.96
N ASN A 165 -15.52 -14.77 -17.92
CA ASN A 165 -14.29 -15.04 -18.67
C ASN A 165 -13.63 -16.38 -18.30
N TRP A 166 -13.69 -16.78 -17.03
CA TRP A 166 -13.11 -18.05 -16.59
C TRP A 166 -13.97 -19.26 -17.00
N CYS A 167 -15.30 -19.09 -17.03
CA CYS A 167 -16.23 -20.07 -17.58
C CYS A 167 -16.09 -20.26 -19.10
N GLU A 168 -15.89 -19.20 -19.87
CA GLU A 168 -15.72 -19.29 -21.33
C GLU A 168 -14.39 -19.94 -21.75
N ASN A 169 -13.38 -19.92 -20.87
CA ASN A 169 -12.04 -20.49 -21.13
C ASN A 169 -11.79 -21.85 -20.45
N SER A 170 -12.76 -22.40 -19.71
CA SER A 170 -12.62 -23.71 -19.06
C SER A 170 -13.65 -24.71 -19.59
N SER A 171 -13.19 -25.90 -20.01
CA SER A 171 -14.01 -26.92 -20.69
C SER A 171 -14.89 -27.73 -19.72
N ILE A 172 -15.54 -27.06 -18.76
CA ILE A 172 -16.13 -27.67 -17.57
C ILE A 172 -17.67 -27.68 -17.61
N ALA A 173 -18.30 -26.77 -18.36
CA ALA A 173 -19.75 -26.72 -18.56
C ALA A 173 -20.12 -26.21 -19.97
N ASN A 174 -21.37 -26.40 -20.41
CA ASN A 174 -21.79 -26.01 -21.77
C ASN A 174 -22.29 -24.56 -21.87
N ASN A 175 -22.45 -23.88 -20.73
CA ASN A 175 -22.86 -22.47 -20.64
C ASN A 175 -22.44 -21.86 -19.30
N ALA A 176 -22.50 -20.53 -19.20
CA ALA A 176 -22.09 -19.79 -18.00
C ALA A 176 -22.94 -20.11 -16.74
N SER A 177 -24.22 -20.49 -16.88
CA SER A 177 -25.09 -20.81 -15.73
C SER A 177 -24.69 -22.14 -15.08
N GLU A 178 -24.55 -23.20 -15.87
CA GLU A 178 -24.01 -24.49 -15.41
C GLU A 178 -22.59 -24.34 -14.82
N CYS A 179 -21.78 -23.45 -15.42
CA CYS A 179 -20.47 -23.13 -14.90
C CYS A 179 -20.56 -22.46 -13.53
N ILE A 180 -21.38 -21.43 -13.33
CA ILE A 180 -21.51 -20.73 -12.04
C ILE A 180 -21.97 -21.69 -10.93
N GLU A 181 -22.89 -22.63 -11.21
CA GLU A 181 -23.24 -23.68 -10.25
C GLU A 181 -22.08 -24.66 -9.97
N SER A 182 -21.39 -25.13 -11.01
CA SER A 182 -20.21 -26.01 -10.90
C SER A 182 -19.05 -25.33 -10.13
N VAL A 183 -18.90 -24.01 -10.31
CA VAL A 183 -17.90 -23.16 -9.68
C VAL A 183 -18.22 -22.92 -8.21
N ASN A 184 -19.49 -22.64 -7.87
CA ASN A 184 -19.93 -22.58 -6.48
C ASN A 184 -19.74 -23.93 -5.76
N ALA A 185 -19.95 -25.05 -6.45
CA ALA A 185 -19.66 -26.38 -5.92
C ALA A 185 -18.14 -26.69 -5.80
N SER A 186 -17.29 -26.08 -6.64
CA SER A 186 -15.86 -26.40 -6.73
C SER A 186 -14.94 -25.46 -5.92
N PHE A 187 -15.32 -24.19 -5.74
CA PHE A 187 -14.58 -23.26 -4.87
C PHE A 187 -14.60 -23.72 -3.41
N GLY A 188 -15.75 -24.26 -2.97
CA GLY A 188 -15.91 -24.88 -1.65
C GLY A 188 -15.08 -26.15 -1.42
N ALA A 189 -14.37 -26.68 -2.43
CA ALA A 189 -13.57 -27.90 -2.32
C ALA A 189 -12.06 -27.66 -2.15
N ASN A 190 -11.49 -26.62 -2.78
CA ASN A 190 -10.02 -26.51 -2.93
C ASN A 190 -9.33 -25.49 -2.00
N LEU A 191 -10.00 -24.41 -1.57
CA LEU A 191 -9.49 -23.49 -0.54
C LEU A 191 -9.49 -24.12 0.87
N VAL A 192 -10.34 -25.13 1.07
CA VAL A 192 -10.54 -25.92 2.30
C VAL A 192 -9.27 -26.61 2.83
N SER A 193 -8.22 -26.77 2.03
CA SER A 193 -7.05 -27.61 2.37
C SER A 193 -5.90 -26.91 3.11
N MET A 194 -5.50 -25.70 2.70
CA MET A 194 -4.22 -25.11 3.13
C MET A 194 -4.30 -24.37 4.48
N GLU A 195 -5.26 -23.46 4.68
CA GLU A 195 -5.41 -22.81 5.99
C GLU A 195 -5.96 -23.77 7.05
N ALA A 196 -6.78 -24.75 6.64
CA ALA A 196 -7.29 -25.77 7.55
C ALA A 196 -6.20 -26.63 8.17
N THR A 197 -5.15 -26.95 7.41
CA THR A 197 -4.00 -27.72 7.91
C THR A 197 -3.29 -26.93 9.01
N ALA A 198 -2.85 -25.70 8.73
CA ALA A 198 -2.07 -24.87 9.67
C ALA A 198 -2.81 -24.54 10.97
N LEU A 199 -4.14 -24.43 10.94
CA LEU A 199 -4.97 -24.16 12.12
C LEU A 199 -5.48 -25.44 12.82
N THR A 200 -5.66 -26.55 12.11
CA THR A 200 -5.83 -27.88 12.75
C THR A 200 -4.56 -28.28 13.50
N GLU A 201 -3.39 -28.01 12.91
CA GLU A 201 -2.09 -28.08 13.59
C GLU A 201 -2.09 -27.16 14.82
N SER A 202 -2.43 -25.88 14.68
CA SER A 202 -2.49 -24.93 15.82
C SER A 202 -3.38 -25.41 16.97
N ARG A 203 -4.56 -25.95 16.66
CA ARG A 203 -5.53 -26.48 17.65
C ARG A 203 -5.05 -27.79 18.28
N THR A 204 -4.38 -28.63 17.50
CA THR A 204 -3.69 -29.84 17.98
C THR A 204 -2.52 -29.49 18.89
N GLU A 205 -1.75 -28.45 18.57
CA GLU A 205 -0.63 -27.95 19.37
C GLU A 205 -1.12 -27.31 20.67
N LEU A 206 -2.19 -26.51 20.64
CA LEU A 206 -2.87 -25.97 21.83
C LEU A 206 -3.34 -27.09 22.78
N ARG A 207 -4.03 -28.11 22.24
CA ARG A 207 -4.43 -29.32 22.98
C ARG A 207 -3.24 -30.09 23.55
N THR A 208 -2.18 -30.27 22.75
CA THR A 208 -0.97 -31.00 23.14
C THR A 208 -0.20 -30.27 24.25
N ALA A 209 -0.17 -28.94 24.20
CA ALA A 209 0.44 -28.09 25.23
C ALA A 209 -0.39 -28.03 26.53
N ALA A 210 -1.73 -28.04 26.43
CA ALA A 210 -2.60 -28.24 27.58
C ALA A 210 -2.51 -29.68 28.16
N GLY A 211 -2.08 -30.65 27.35
CA GLY A 211 -1.84 -32.03 27.76
C GLY A 211 -3.11 -32.69 28.30
N THR A 212 -3.01 -33.32 29.46
CA THR A 212 -4.14 -34.01 30.11
C THR A 212 -5.22 -33.06 30.66
N ALA A 213 -5.06 -31.73 30.52
CA ALA A 213 -6.05 -30.76 30.98
C ALA A 213 -7.20 -30.54 29.98
N TRP A 214 -7.12 -31.07 28.75
CA TRP A 214 -8.29 -31.16 27.87
C TRP A 214 -9.00 -32.50 28.11
N ILE A 215 -10.18 -32.48 28.73
CA ILE A 215 -10.82 -33.72 29.23
C ILE A 215 -12.01 -34.17 28.39
N ARG A 216 -12.82 -33.24 27.84
CA ARG A 216 -14.01 -33.60 27.05
C ARG A 216 -14.44 -32.48 26.10
N ASP A 217 -14.73 -32.82 24.86
CA ASP A 217 -15.67 -32.07 24.03
C ASP A 217 -17.03 -32.78 24.07
N GLY A 218 -18.11 -32.03 24.26
CA GLY A 218 -19.47 -32.53 24.29
C GLY A 218 -20.37 -31.77 23.34
N PHE A 219 -21.21 -32.49 22.59
CA PHE A 219 -22.20 -31.95 21.67
C PHE A 219 -23.54 -32.66 21.90
N ILE A 220 -24.65 -31.92 21.86
CA ILE A 220 -26.01 -32.46 21.87
C ILE A 220 -26.80 -31.75 20.76
N GLY A 221 -27.26 -32.53 19.78
CA GLY A 221 -27.89 -32.01 18.57
C GLY A 221 -27.95 -33.06 17.45
N ALA A 222 -28.37 -32.63 16.27
CA ALA A 222 -28.43 -33.44 15.05
C ALA A 222 -27.10 -33.32 14.29
N ARG A 223 -26.76 -34.35 13.50
CA ARG A 223 -25.59 -34.34 12.62
C ARG A 223 -26.03 -34.16 11.18
N SER A 224 -25.57 -33.08 10.57
CA SER A 224 -25.78 -32.78 9.16
C SER A 224 -25.15 -33.87 8.27
N SER A 225 -25.82 -34.18 7.16
CA SER A 225 -25.44 -35.30 6.27
C SER A 225 -24.02 -35.21 5.72
N GLY A 226 -23.52 -34.00 5.45
CA GLY A 226 -22.14 -33.74 5.05
C GLY A 226 -21.10 -34.07 6.13
N CYS A 227 -21.46 -33.91 7.41
CA CYS A 227 -20.54 -34.18 8.53
C CYS A 227 -20.61 -35.61 9.08
N ALA A 228 -21.51 -36.45 8.59
CA ALA A 228 -21.48 -37.88 8.87
C ALA A 228 -20.25 -38.61 8.29
N GLN A 229 -19.53 -38.01 7.34
CA GLN A 229 -18.47 -38.67 6.56
C GLN A 229 -17.03 -38.36 7.01
N THR A 230 -16.80 -37.33 7.83
CA THR A 230 -15.44 -36.80 8.10
C THR A 230 -14.62 -37.62 9.11
N GLY A 231 -15.20 -38.64 9.74
CA GLY A 231 -14.50 -39.58 10.64
C GLY A 231 -14.05 -39.00 11.99
N GLN A 232 -14.25 -37.70 12.25
CA GLN A 232 -13.89 -37.05 13.51
C GLN A 232 -14.93 -37.36 14.61
N ILE A 233 -14.73 -38.49 15.29
CA ILE A 233 -15.53 -38.88 16.46
C ILE A 233 -15.27 -37.90 17.62
N GLY A 234 -16.11 -36.87 17.75
CA GLY A 234 -16.18 -36.00 18.94
C GLY A 234 -16.44 -34.51 18.70
N GLU A 235 -16.26 -33.97 17.50
CA GLU A 235 -16.30 -32.52 17.28
C GLU A 235 -17.60 -32.05 16.59
N ARG A 236 -18.13 -30.87 16.94
CA ARG A 236 -19.30 -30.25 16.28
C ARG A 236 -18.90 -29.67 14.92
N CYS A 237 -19.73 -29.88 13.88
CA CYS A 237 -19.65 -29.09 12.65
C CYS A 237 -20.53 -27.83 12.71
N PHE A 238 -20.18 -26.83 11.90
CA PHE A 238 -20.96 -25.59 11.78
C PHE A 238 -22.42 -25.82 11.35
N SER A 239 -22.64 -26.78 10.44
CA SER A 239 -23.96 -27.19 9.94
C SER A 239 -24.72 -28.12 10.89
N ASP A 240 -24.20 -28.44 12.08
CA ASP A 240 -24.88 -29.30 13.04
C ASP A 240 -25.76 -28.48 14.00
N GLU A 241 -27.07 -28.69 13.90
CA GLU A 241 -28.07 -28.02 14.74
C GLU A 241 -28.05 -28.58 16.17
N GLY A 242 -27.79 -27.71 17.16
CA GLY A 242 -27.64 -28.09 18.56
C GLY A 242 -26.59 -27.24 19.27
N VAL A 243 -26.04 -27.72 20.39
CA VAL A 243 -25.08 -26.99 21.21
C VAL A 243 -23.86 -27.81 21.59
N ALA A 244 -22.72 -27.14 21.77
CA ALA A 244 -21.44 -27.75 22.12
C ALA A 244 -20.71 -27.05 23.27
N MET A 245 -19.89 -27.82 23.99
CA MET A 245 -19.13 -27.40 25.16
C MET A 245 -17.75 -28.08 25.18
N SER A 246 -16.69 -27.29 25.22
CA SER A 246 -15.33 -27.78 25.51
C SER A 246 -15.07 -27.71 27.01
N THR A 247 -14.59 -28.80 27.60
CA THR A 247 -14.32 -28.97 29.03
C THR A 247 -12.83 -29.12 29.29
N TYR A 248 -12.29 -28.16 30.03
CA TYR A 248 -10.90 -28.09 30.44
C TYR A 248 -10.81 -28.25 31.96
N GLU A 249 -9.81 -28.97 32.46
CA GLU A 249 -9.66 -29.21 33.89
C GLU A 249 -8.17 -29.44 34.23
N ASP A 250 -7.58 -28.50 34.96
CA ASP A 250 -6.20 -28.60 35.46
C ASP A 250 -6.18 -29.11 36.93
N THR A 251 -5.12 -28.85 37.70
CA THR A 251 -5.06 -29.28 39.11
C THR A 251 -6.03 -28.52 40.02
N ASP A 252 -6.33 -27.26 39.68
CA ASP A 252 -6.93 -26.27 40.58
C ASP A 252 -8.32 -25.81 40.09
N SER A 253 -8.61 -26.00 38.79
CA SER A 253 -9.73 -25.38 38.07
C SER A 253 -10.44 -26.33 37.09
N ILE A 254 -11.71 -26.03 36.81
CA ILE A 254 -12.51 -26.61 35.71
C ILE A 254 -13.08 -25.43 34.91
N ILE A 255 -13.02 -25.47 33.59
CA ILE A 255 -13.53 -24.42 32.70
C ILE A 255 -14.46 -25.05 31.67
N LEU A 256 -15.71 -24.57 31.65
CA LEU A 256 -16.70 -24.94 30.65
C LEU A 256 -16.80 -23.81 29.62
N VAL A 257 -16.33 -24.08 28.41
CA VAL A 257 -16.40 -23.15 27.29
C VAL A 257 -17.59 -23.56 26.43
N LEU A 258 -18.69 -22.81 26.51
CA LEU A 258 -19.83 -22.98 25.62
C LEU A 258 -19.50 -22.32 24.28
N GLN A 259 -19.53 -23.15 23.24
CA GLN A 259 -19.18 -22.75 21.88
C GLN A 259 -20.29 -21.89 21.28
N ALA A 260 -19.92 -20.99 20.37
CA ALA A 260 -20.88 -20.39 19.48
C ALA A 260 -21.43 -21.43 18.50
N GLY A 261 -22.57 -21.12 17.90
CA GLY A 261 -22.83 -21.46 16.51
C GLY A 261 -23.34 -20.20 15.83
N LEU A 262 -22.99 -20.03 14.56
CA LEU A 262 -23.68 -19.10 13.65
C LEU A 262 -24.41 -19.89 12.55
N GLY A 263 -24.93 -21.07 12.91
CA GLY A 263 -25.87 -21.80 12.05
C GLY A 263 -27.08 -20.92 11.74
N THR A 264 -27.75 -21.17 10.62
CA THR A 264 -28.90 -20.36 10.17
C THR A 264 -30.00 -20.29 11.22
N SER A 265 -30.22 -21.36 11.99
CA SER A 265 -31.14 -21.43 13.12
C SER A 265 -30.69 -20.61 14.34
N ASP A 266 -29.39 -20.54 14.65
CA ASP A 266 -28.84 -19.71 15.75
C ASP A 266 -29.07 -18.22 15.47
N LEU A 267 -28.77 -17.75 14.24
CA LEU A 267 -28.98 -16.37 13.83
C LEU A 267 -30.48 -16.02 13.69
N ALA A 268 -31.29 -16.89 13.09
CA ALA A 268 -32.73 -16.67 12.97
C ALA A 268 -33.41 -16.55 14.35
N ASN A 269 -32.96 -17.33 15.33
CA ASN A 269 -33.45 -17.26 16.71
C ASN A 269 -33.06 -15.92 17.39
N LEU A 270 -31.82 -15.44 17.20
CA LEU A 270 -31.39 -14.12 17.67
C LEU A 270 -32.22 -12.98 17.05
N ILE A 271 -32.45 -13.04 15.73
CA ILE A 271 -33.27 -12.07 14.99
C ILE A 271 -34.72 -12.08 15.52
N TRP A 272 -35.32 -13.26 15.68
CA TRP A 272 -36.69 -13.41 16.17
C TRP A 272 -36.87 -12.88 17.60
N GLN A 273 -35.99 -13.28 18.53
CA GLN A 273 -36.07 -12.85 19.94
C GLN A 273 -36.00 -11.33 20.11
N ASN A 274 -35.29 -10.65 19.20
CA ASN A 274 -35.05 -9.20 19.24
C ASN A 274 -35.80 -8.45 18.14
N LYS A 275 -36.76 -9.09 17.45
CA LYS A 275 -37.46 -8.55 16.28
C LYS A 275 -38.10 -7.17 16.51
N ALA A 276 -38.68 -6.95 17.69
CA ALA A 276 -39.26 -5.66 18.06
C ALA A 276 -38.21 -4.54 18.24
N TRP A 277 -37.03 -4.87 18.76
CA TRP A 277 -35.89 -3.94 18.86
C TRP A 277 -35.29 -3.65 17.47
N LEU A 278 -35.18 -4.67 16.62
CA LEU A 278 -34.76 -4.53 15.22
C LEU A 278 -35.69 -3.58 14.44
N LEU A 279 -37.01 -3.77 14.56
CA LEU A 279 -38.02 -2.92 13.94
C LEU A 279 -37.98 -1.46 14.43
N GLU A 280 -37.97 -1.23 15.74
CA GLU A 280 -38.32 0.08 16.31
C GLU A 280 -37.17 0.86 16.97
N GLN A 281 -36.03 0.23 17.29
CA GLN A 281 -34.99 0.83 18.16
C GLN A 281 -33.56 0.71 17.61
N PHE A 282 -33.32 -0.17 16.64
CA PHE A 282 -32.00 -0.47 16.08
C PHE A 282 -31.33 0.74 15.41
N GLU A 283 -32.07 1.47 14.58
CA GLU A 283 -31.57 2.62 13.80
C GLU A 283 -30.96 3.71 14.73
N ASP A 284 -31.70 4.09 15.78
CA ASP A 284 -31.24 5.04 16.79
C ASP A 284 -30.19 4.43 17.74
N SER A 285 -30.29 3.13 18.06
CA SER A 285 -29.27 2.41 18.84
C SER A 285 -27.89 2.44 18.17
N LEU A 286 -27.83 2.25 16.84
CA LEU A 286 -26.59 2.36 16.06
C LEU A 286 -26.02 3.79 16.10
N ARG A 287 -26.88 4.81 15.98
CA ARG A 287 -26.46 6.22 16.10
C ARG A 287 -25.88 6.53 17.48
N GLU A 288 -26.51 6.05 18.55
CA GLU A 288 -26.00 6.24 19.92
C GLU A 288 -24.71 5.46 20.18
N GLN A 289 -24.56 4.25 19.61
CA GLN A 289 -23.28 3.55 19.65
C GLN A 289 -22.19 4.34 18.94
N TRP A 290 -22.45 4.82 17.72
CA TRP A 290 -21.49 5.57 16.92
C TRP A 290 -21.07 6.91 17.57
N LEU A 291 -22.04 7.77 17.85
CA LEU A 291 -21.80 9.15 18.28
C LEU A 291 -21.40 9.22 19.76
N ILE A 292 -22.13 8.51 20.63
CA ILE A 292 -22.01 8.66 22.08
C ILE A 292 -21.05 7.62 22.65
N SER A 293 -21.26 6.33 22.35
CA SER A 293 -20.41 5.28 22.93
C SER A 293 -19.00 5.29 22.32
N ALA A 294 -18.87 5.31 20.99
CA ALA A 294 -17.59 5.32 20.29
C ALA A 294 -16.94 6.70 20.20
N GLN A 295 -17.58 7.76 20.73
CA GLN A 295 -17.07 9.13 20.84
C GLN A 295 -16.79 9.81 19.48
N GLN A 296 -17.51 9.43 18.42
CA GLN A 296 -17.29 9.95 17.08
C GLN A 296 -18.07 11.23 16.80
N ALA A 297 -17.45 12.16 16.08
CA ALA A 297 -18.15 13.29 15.51
C ALA A 297 -19.11 12.83 14.39
N ALA A 298 -20.25 13.50 14.24
CA ALA A 298 -21.08 13.33 13.06
C ALA A 298 -20.35 13.92 11.84
N SER A 299 -19.83 13.04 10.96
CA SER A 299 -19.26 13.46 9.68
C SER A 299 -20.36 13.94 8.73
N THR A 300 -20.00 14.74 7.72
CA THR A 300 -20.93 15.19 6.67
C THR A 300 -21.58 14.05 5.88
N ASN A 301 -20.94 12.87 5.84
CA ASN A 301 -21.53 11.69 5.22
C ASN A 301 -22.56 10.98 6.13
N ILE A 302 -22.55 11.26 7.44
CA ILE A 302 -23.36 10.61 8.49
C ILE A 302 -24.44 11.55 9.07
N THR A 303 -24.48 12.84 8.69
CA THR A 303 -25.45 13.81 9.21
C THR A 303 -26.91 13.40 8.97
N TRP A 304 -27.55 12.90 10.04
CA TRP A 304 -28.99 12.65 10.14
C TRP A 304 -29.62 11.82 9.02
N ARG A 305 -28.85 10.92 8.37
CA ARG A 305 -29.43 9.85 7.52
C ARG A 305 -30.45 9.08 8.35
N LYS A 306 -31.74 9.22 8.04
CA LYS A 306 -32.80 8.27 8.41
C LYS A 306 -33.15 7.45 7.17
N ALA A 307 -33.55 6.20 7.38
CA ALA A 307 -34.17 5.43 6.31
C ALA A 307 -35.40 6.18 5.78
N ASP A 308 -35.59 6.13 4.47
CA ASP A 308 -36.73 6.79 3.84
C ASP A 308 -38.01 6.03 4.17
N GLN A 309 -38.93 6.66 4.89
CA GLN A 309 -40.16 6.03 5.37
C GLN A 309 -41.08 5.55 4.23
N ALA A 310 -40.97 6.07 3.02
CA ALA A 310 -41.71 5.57 1.87
C ALA A 310 -41.08 4.29 1.30
N HIS A 311 -39.75 4.26 1.20
CA HIS A 311 -38.99 3.15 0.62
C HIS A 311 -38.70 2.00 1.62
N GLU A 312 -38.65 2.29 2.93
CA GLU A 312 -38.47 1.29 3.99
C GLU A 312 -39.75 0.51 4.28
N PHE A 313 -40.92 1.15 4.14
CA PHE A 313 -42.21 0.58 4.55
C PHE A 313 -42.49 -0.84 4.00
N PRO A 314 -42.21 -1.17 2.72
CA PRO A 314 -42.37 -2.54 2.21
C PRO A 314 -41.41 -3.54 2.88
N ILE A 315 -40.15 -3.17 3.11
CA ILE A 315 -39.15 -4.01 3.78
C ILE A 315 -39.54 -4.21 5.24
N ARG A 316 -39.93 -3.13 5.93
CA ARG A 316 -40.42 -3.14 7.31
C ARG A 316 -41.66 -4.02 7.48
N CYS A 317 -42.60 -3.97 6.53
CA CYS A 317 -43.77 -4.86 6.50
C CYS A 317 -43.41 -6.32 6.20
N ALA A 318 -42.50 -6.58 5.25
CA ALA A 318 -42.07 -7.94 4.93
C ALA A 318 -41.34 -8.59 6.12
N PHE A 319 -40.38 -7.88 6.70
CA PHE A 319 -39.68 -8.29 7.91
C PHE A 319 -40.66 -8.48 9.08
N LEU A 320 -41.60 -7.56 9.33
CA LEU A 320 -42.65 -7.73 10.36
C LEU A 320 -43.46 -9.01 10.16
N ASN A 321 -43.88 -9.31 8.93
CA ASN A 321 -44.67 -10.49 8.56
C ASN A 321 -43.86 -11.79 8.48
N GLU A 322 -42.53 -11.75 8.57
CA GLU A 322 -41.67 -12.93 8.60
C GLU A 322 -42.07 -13.85 9.76
N ALA A 323 -42.58 -15.04 9.44
CA ALA A 323 -42.96 -16.03 10.44
C ALA A 323 -41.74 -16.51 11.20
N TYR A 324 -41.89 -16.79 12.49
CA TYR A 324 -40.87 -17.53 13.22
C TYR A 324 -40.71 -18.91 12.58
N SER A 325 -39.50 -19.21 12.12
CA SER A 325 -39.07 -20.58 11.83
C SER A 325 -38.32 -21.09 13.05
N PRO A 326 -39.01 -21.69 14.06
CA PRO A 326 -38.32 -22.35 15.15
C PRO A 326 -37.43 -23.44 14.57
N PHE A 327 -36.16 -23.43 15.01
CA PHE A 327 -35.25 -24.57 15.05
C PHE A 327 -35.52 -25.68 14.00
N VAL A 328 -34.89 -25.53 12.82
CA VAL A 328 -35.33 -26.10 11.55
C VAL A 328 -35.45 -27.63 11.57
N ASP A 329 -34.64 -28.33 12.36
CA ASP A 329 -34.72 -29.80 12.51
C ASP A 329 -35.03 -30.26 13.95
N ALA A 330 -36.08 -29.69 14.56
CA ALA A 330 -36.56 -30.05 15.90
C ALA A 330 -36.91 -31.54 16.06
N GLU A 331 -37.37 -32.20 15.00
CA GLU A 331 -37.67 -33.65 15.02
C GLU A 331 -36.39 -34.48 15.11
N THR A 332 -35.38 -34.24 14.25
CA THR A 332 -34.13 -35.03 14.31
C THR A 332 -33.32 -34.71 15.55
N VAL A 333 -33.37 -33.49 16.09
CA VAL A 333 -32.74 -33.19 17.39
C VAL A 333 -33.49 -33.81 18.56
N SER A 334 -34.82 -33.90 18.50
CA SER A 334 -35.59 -34.68 19.48
C SER A 334 -35.15 -36.16 19.48
N VAL A 335 -35.03 -36.77 18.30
CA VAL A 335 -34.52 -38.15 18.13
C VAL A 335 -33.06 -38.30 18.58
N GLY A 336 -32.18 -37.36 18.23
CA GLY A 336 -30.74 -37.44 18.52
C GLY A 336 -30.36 -37.10 19.98
N SER A 337 -31.16 -36.29 20.67
CA SER A 337 -30.90 -35.85 22.05
C SER A 337 -31.74 -36.58 23.11
N GLY A 338 -32.85 -37.21 22.72
CA GLY A 338 -33.84 -37.76 23.64
C GLY A 338 -34.70 -36.72 24.37
N ILE A 339 -34.59 -35.43 24.00
CA ILE A 339 -35.46 -34.37 24.50
C ILE A 339 -36.74 -34.33 23.65
N ALA A 340 -37.92 -34.28 24.27
CA ALA A 340 -39.17 -34.23 23.53
C ALA A 340 -39.24 -32.98 22.62
N GLN A 341 -39.59 -33.19 21.34
CA GLN A 341 -39.76 -32.13 20.33
C GLN A 341 -40.57 -30.94 20.85
N SER A 342 -41.72 -31.18 21.50
CA SER A 342 -42.58 -30.12 22.06
C SER A 342 -41.95 -29.27 23.16
N TYR A 343 -40.79 -29.65 23.71
CA TYR A 343 -40.00 -28.86 24.65
C TYR A 343 -38.87 -28.09 23.94
N LEU A 344 -38.37 -28.59 22.80
CA LEU A 344 -37.52 -27.85 21.87
C LEU A 344 -38.31 -26.76 21.12
N ASP A 345 -39.55 -27.06 20.73
CA ASP A 345 -40.47 -26.11 20.07
C ASP A 345 -40.78 -24.89 20.96
N THR A 346 -40.79 -25.06 22.29
CA THR A 346 -41.10 -23.99 23.26
C THR A 346 -39.88 -23.30 23.85
N GLU A 347 -38.79 -24.02 24.12
CA GLU A 347 -37.59 -23.49 24.81
C GLU A 347 -36.36 -23.40 23.90
N GLY A 348 -36.47 -23.78 22.61
CA GLY A 348 -35.37 -23.82 21.66
C GLY A 348 -34.20 -24.67 22.14
N LEU A 349 -32.99 -24.08 22.13
CA LEU A 349 -31.75 -24.75 22.54
C LEU A 349 -31.57 -24.90 24.06
N TRP A 350 -32.38 -24.22 24.88
CA TRP A 350 -32.17 -24.15 26.32
C TRP A 350 -32.21 -25.50 27.06
N PRO A 351 -33.08 -26.48 26.70
CA PRO A 351 -33.04 -27.84 27.27
C PRO A 351 -31.72 -28.57 26.98
N LEU A 352 -31.15 -28.39 25.78
CA LEU A 352 -29.88 -29.00 25.37
C LEU A 352 -28.72 -28.40 26.16
N ILE A 353 -28.72 -27.09 26.40
CA ILE A 353 -27.70 -26.39 27.20
C ILE A 353 -27.73 -26.88 28.65
N LYS A 354 -28.92 -26.98 29.27
CA LYS A 354 -29.10 -27.53 30.62
C LYS A 354 -28.55 -28.96 30.71
N ASN A 355 -28.90 -29.83 29.77
CA ASN A 355 -28.39 -31.20 29.71
C ASN A 355 -26.86 -31.27 29.53
N LEU A 356 -26.30 -30.45 28.65
CA LEU A 356 -24.87 -30.43 28.36
C LEU A 356 -24.04 -29.97 29.57
N VAL A 357 -24.47 -28.90 30.25
CA VAL A 357 -23.85 -28.44 31.51
C VAL A 357 -23.94 -29.51 32.59
N ARG A 358 -25.05 -30.24 32.70
CA ARG A 358 -25.22 -31.37 33.63
C ARG A 358 -24.28 -32.55 33.37
N THR A 359 -23.65 -32.68 32.19
CA THR A 359 -22.64 -33.74 31.93
C THR A 359 -21.34 -33.54 32.70
N VAL A 360 -21.11 -32.35 33.28
CA VAL A 360 -19.96 -32.02 34.15
C VAL A 360 -20.43 -31.51 35.52
N LEU A 361 -21.44 -30.63 35.58
CA LEU A 361 -21.97 -30.05 36.81
C LEU A 361 -23.26 -30.78 37.25
N ALA A 362 -23.11 -32.06 37.62
CA ALA A 362 -24.22 -32.86 38.12
C ALA A 362 -24.84 -32.27 39.41
N GLU A 363 -26.15 -32.41 39.55
CA GLU A 363 -26.92 -31.79 40.63
C GLU A 363 -26.46 -32.26 42.01
N GLY A 364 -26.33 -31.32 42.95
CA GLY A 364 -25.86 -31.60 44.32
C GLY A 364 -24.37 -31.96 44.46
N GLN A 365 -23.63 -32.16 43.36
CA GLN A 365 -22.19 -32.44 43.41
C GLN A 365 -21.40 -31.23 43.95
N GLN A 366 -20.37 -31.51 44.76
CA GLN A 366 -19.41 -30.50 45.21
C GLN A 366 -18.06 -30.71 44.51
N PHE A 367 -17.48 -29.62 44.02
CA PHE A 367 -16.20 -29.60 43.32
C PHE A 367 -15.14 -28.99 44.22
N VAL A 368 -13.98 -29.67 44.33
CA VAL A 368 -12.81 -29.17 45.07
C VAL A 368 -12.04 -28.13 44.24
N LYS A 369 -12.20 -28.17 42.92
CA LYS A 369 -11.61 -27.24 41.94
C LYS A 369 -12.51 -26.02 41.72
N THR A 370 -11.90 -24.90 41.32
CA THR A 370 -12.61 -23.67 40.97
C THR A 370 -13.29 -23.84 39.61
N VAL A 371 -14.62 -23.79 39.56
CA VAL A 371 -15.39 -23.91 38.31
C VAL A 371 -15.60 -22.52 37.68
N TYR A 372 -15.32 -22.45 36.39
CA TYR A 372 -15.50 -21.28 35.52
C TYR A 372 -16.46 -21.59 34.37
N LEU A 373 -17.25 -20.59 33.98
CA LEU A 373 -18.07 -20.63 32.76
C LEU A 373 -17.52 -19.59 31.77
N ALA A 374 -17.46 -19.91 30.48
CA ALA A 374 -16.98 -19.01 29.45
C ALA A 374 -17.70 -19.20 28.11
N GLY A 375 -17.69 -18.17 27.27
CA GLY A 375 -18.24 -18.21 25.93
C GLY A 375 -18.00 -16.93 25.14
N MET A 376 -18.15 -17.00 23.82
CA MET A 376 -18.08 -15.87 22.89
C MET A 376 -19.34 -15.86 22.00
N GLY A 377 -19.83 -14.69 21.59
CA GLY A 377 -21.07 -14.62 20.80
C GLY A 377 -22.25 -15.22 21.55
N LEU A 378 -23.08 -15.97 20.82
CA LEU A 378 -24.19 -16.75 21.40
C LEU A 378 -23.71 -17.81 22.41
N GLY A 379 -22.50 -18.36 22.28
CA GLY A 379 -21.90 -19.21 23.31
C GLY A 379 -21.65 -18.46 24.63
N GLY A 380 -21.30 -17.16 24.54
CA GLY A 380 -21.23 -16.26 25.68
C GLY A 380 -22.60 -16.03 26.32
N SER A 381 -23.64 -15.81 25.51
CA SER A 381 -25.02 -15.72 25.98
C SER A 381 -25.47 -17.01 26.69
N HIS A 382 -25.17 -18.18 26.13
CA HIS A 382 -25.43 -19.48 26.77
C HIS A 382 -24.69 -19.64 28.11
N ALA A 383 -23.45 -19.16 28.23
CA ALA A 383 -22.68 -19.20 29.48
C ALA A 383 -23.24 -18.27 30.56
N ALA A 384 -23.76 -17.10 30.18
CA ALA A 384 -24.48 -16.22 31.09
C ALA A 384 -25.80 -16.86 31.58
N LEU A 385 -26.63 -17.37 30.66
CA LEU A 385 -27.89 -18.07 30.97
C LEU A 385 -27.66 -19.24 31.94
N ALA A 386 -26.65 -20.09 31.68
CA ALA A 386 -26.28 -21.19 32.57
C ALA A 386 -25.86 -20.71 33.98
N SER A 387 -25.09 -19.62 34.07
CA SER A 387 -24.68 -19.01 35.34
C SER A 387 -25.89 -18.50 36.16
N MET A 388 -26.85 -17.86 35.50
CA MET A 388 -28.06 -17.31 36.13
C MET A 388 -29.02 -18.42 36.60
N TRP A 389 -29.15 -19.49 35.83
CA TRP A 389 -29.96 -20.68 36.14
C TRP A 389 -29.41 -21.45 37.36
N LEU A 390 -28.11 -21.76 37.36
CA LEU A 390 -27.44 -22.44 38.48
C LEU A 390 -27.51 -21.61 39.77
N LYS A 391 -27.51 -20.27 39.65
CA LYS A 391 -27.70 -19.38 40.79
C LYS A 391 -29.14 -19.40 41.32
N LYS A 392 -30.17 -19.29 40.46
CA LYS A 392 -31.57 -19.29 40.93
C LYS A 392 -31.96 -20.61 41.60
N ASN A 393 -31.57 -21.74 41.01
CA ASN A 393 -32.15 -23.04 41.35
C ASN A 393 -31.31 -23.87 42.36
N GLU A 394 -30.01 -23.60 42.50
CA GLU A 394 -29.11 -24.32 43.41
C GLU A 394 -28.23 -23.40 44.29
N ASP A 395 -28.47 -22.09 44.27
CA ASP A 395 -27.67 -21.03 44.91
C ASP A 395 -26.20 -20.93 44.45
N LYS A 396 -25.79 -21.74 43.44
CA LYS A 396 -24.40 -21.87 42.98
C LYS A 396 -23.94 -20.60 42.25
N VAL A 397 -22.69 -20.21 42.50
CA VAL A 397 -22.06 -19.04 41.88
C VAL A 397 -20.75 -19.48 41.24
N TYR A 398 -20.62 -19.27 39.93
CA TYR A 398 -19.43 -19.62 39.16
C TYR A 398 -18.87 -18.41 38.43
N ASP A 399 -17.54 -18.27 38.45
CA ASP A 399 -16.82 -17.12 37.90
C ASP A 399 -16.97 -17.15 36.36
N THR A 400 -17.79 -16.26 35.79
CA THR A 400 -18.34 -16.38 34.43
C THR A 400 -17.80 -15.27 33.52
N TYR A 401 -17.22 -15.63 32.38
CA TYR A 401 -16.48 -14.72 31.49
C TYR A 401 -17.02 -14.78 30.07
N VAL A 402 -17.72 -13.73 29.62
CA VAL A 402 -18.40 -13.70 28.32
C VAL A 402 -17.88 -12.56 27.45
N ILE A 403 -17.65 -12.82 26.17
CA ILE A 403 -17.08 -11.85 25.22
C ILE A 403 -18.05 -11.67 24.04
N ALA A 404 -18.37 -10.42 23.69
CA ALA A 404 -19.30 -10.07 22.62
C ALA A 404 -20.62 -10.90 22.69
N ALA A 405 -21.31 -10.85 23.84
CA ALA A 405 -22.43 -11.72 24.16
C ALA A 405 -23.78 -10.96 24.04
N PRO A 406 -24.58 -11.22 22.99
CA PRO A 406 -25.79 -10.45 22.71
C PRO A 406 -27.02 -10.93 23.49
N GLY A 407 -27.85 -9.96 23.93
CA GLY A 407 -29.27 -10.14 24.29
C GLY A 407 -29.66 -11.11 25.41
N PHE A 408 -28.72 -11.68 26.18
CA PHE A 408 -29.02 -12.84 27.02
C PHE A 408 -30.02 -12.60 28.16
N GLN A 409 -30.16 -11.39 28.69
CA GLN A 409 -31.21 -11.06 29.67
C GLN A 409 -32.54 -10.73 29.01
N CYS A 410 -32.54 -10.12 27.82
CA CYS A 410 -33.74 -10.00 26.98
C CYS A 410 -34.30 -11.39 26.62
N THR A 411 -33.45 -12.33 26.23
CA THR A 411 -33.80 -13.76 26.06
C THR A 411 -34.33 -14.36 27.38
N ALA A 412 -33.62 -14.20 28.49
CA ALA A 412 -34.02 -14.73 29.80
C ALA A 412 -35.31 -14.12 30.34
N LYS A 413 -35.66 -12.90 29.94
CA LYS A 413 -36.90 -12.21 30.29
C LYS A 413 -38.07 -12.73 29.46
N ASN A 414 -37.89 -12.84 28.16
CA ASN A 414 -38.96 -13.12 27.22
C ASN A 414 -39.29 -14.62 27.13
N LEU A 415 -38.29 -15.50 27.29
CA LEU A 415 -38.46 -16.96 27.22
C LEU A 415 -38.28 -17.62 28.59
N TYR A 416 -37.13 -17.43 29.25
CA TYR A 416 -36.71 -18.28 30.39
C TYR A 416 -36.94 -17.67 31.80
N SER A 417 -37.96 -16.83 31.96
CA SER A 417 -38.19 -16.06 33.20
C SER A 417 -38.60 -16.92 34.41
N THR A 418 -39.11 -18.13 34.14
CA THR A 418 -39.31 -19.20 35.12
C THR A 418 -37.99 -19.77 35.63
N ASP A 419 -37.02 -19.99 34.75
CA ASP A 419 -35.77 -20.72 35.04
C ASP A 419 -34.65 -19.86 35.65
N MET A 420 -34.67 -18.54 35.44
CA MET A 420 -33.64 -17.62 35.96
C MET A 420 -34.20 -16.25 36.38
N MET A 421 -33.38 -15.37 36.97
CA MET A 421 -33.77 -14.03 37.42
C MET A 421 -33.05 -12.97 36.59
N HIS A 422 -33.73 -12.40 35.60
CA HIS A 422 -33.13 -11.54 34.56
C HIS A 422 -32.85 -10.08 34.98
N TYR A 423 -33.38 -9.64 36.13
CA TYR A 423 -33.12 -8.31 36.71
C TYR A 423 -32.16 -8.34 37.92
N ASP A 424 -31.73 -9.52 38.39
CA ASP A 424 -30.82 -9.62 39.53
C ASP A 424 -29.38 -9.24 39.16
N THR A 425 -28.62 -8.69 40.11
CA THR A 425 -27.22 -8.29 39.86
C THR A 425 -26.25 -9.47 39.92
N HIS A 426 -26.00 -10.09 38.78
CA HIS A 426 -25.10 -11.24 38.62
C HIS A 426 -23.61 -10.84 38.62
N SER A 427 -23.09 -10.41 39.78
CA SER A 427 -21.70 -9.95 39.93
C SER A 427 -20.62 -10.99 39.56
N GLN A 428 -20.98 -12.28 39.46
CA GLN A 428 -20.11 -13.33 38.95
C GLN A 428 -19.92 -13.30 37.42
N ILE A 429 -20.82 -12.65 36.69
CA ILE A 429 -20.77 -12.51 35.23
C ILE A 429 -19.95 -11.27 34.87
N LYS A 430 -18.96 -11.47 34.01
CA LYS A 430 -18.01 -10.46 33.52
C LYS A 430 -18.13 -10.39 32.00
N VAL A 431 -18.70 -9.30 31.51
CA VAL A 431 -19.07 -9.09 30.11
C VAL A 431 -18.04 -8.18 29.45
N TYR A 432 -17.39 -8.64 28.38
CA TYR A 432 -16.40 -7.88 27.61
C TYR A 432 -17.00 -7.50 26.26
N LEU A 433 -17.22 -6.20 26.00
CA LEU A 433 -17.92 -5.70 24.81
C LEU A 433 -17.11 -4.68 24.00
N HIS A 434 -17.02 -4.85 22.67
CA HIS A 434 -16.56 -3.77 21.80
C HIS A 434 -17.54 -2.60 21.87
N VAL A 435 -17.03 -1.37 21.84
CA VAL A 435 -17.86 -0.17 21.73
C VAL A 435 -18.76 -0.11 20.47
N MET A 436 -18.41 -0.82 19.39
CA MET A 436 -19.21 -0.99 18.17
C MET A 436 -19.80 -2.42 18.06
N ASP A 437 -19.94 -3.11 19.19
CA ASP A 437 -20.69 -4.38 19.23
C ASP A 437 -22.19 -4.09 19.13
N VAL A 438 -22.66 -4.05 17.88
CA VAL A 438 -24.05 -3.72 17.52
C VAL A 438 -25.07 -4.71 18.07
N LEU A 439 -24.69 -5.97 18.29
CA LEU A 439 -25.57 -7.01 18.82
C LEU A 439 -25.55 -7.10 20.35
N ALA A 440 -24.46 -6.67 20.99
CA ALA A 440 -24.38 -6.64 22.45
C ALA A 440 -24.82 -5.28 23.01
N GLY A 441 -24.12 -4.21 22.64
CA GLY A 441 -24.08 -2.94 23.39
C GLY A 441 -25.41 -2.20 23.55
N SER A 442 -26.42 -2.51 22.75
CA SER A 442 -27.74 -1.85 22.75
C SER A 442 -28.95 -2.79 22.69
N VAL A 443 -28.77 -4.12 22.62
CA VAL A 443 -29.89 -5.08 22.71
C VAL A 443 -30.39 -5.24 24.15
N ASP A 444 -29.51 -5.02 25.13
CA ASP A 444 -29.75 -5.44 26.51
C ASP A 444 -29.23 -4.47 27.59
N GLN A 445 -29.84 -4.54 28.77
CA GLN A 445 -29.42 -3.80 29.97
C GLN A 445 -28.62 -4.71 30.91
N TYR A 446 -27.31 -4.77 30.62
CA TYR A 446 -26.36 -5.67 31.28
C TYR A 446 -26.37 -5.64 32.81
N SER A 447 -26.64 -6.81 33.39
CA SER A 447 -26.42 -7.15 34.79
C SER A 447 -25.04 -7.81 34.96
N GLY A 448 -24.40 -7.57 36.11
CA GLY A 448 -23.03 -8.02 36.37
C GLY A 448 -21.98 -6.95 36.07
N THR A 449 -20.76 -7.37 35.73
CA THR A 449 -19.61 -6.47 35.54
C THR A 449 -19.31 -6.26 34.06
N VAL A 450 -19.58 -5.07 33.52
CA VAL A 450 -19.32 -4.74 32.11
C VAL A 450 -17.96 -4.07 31.93
N CYS A 451 -17.16 -4.60 31.00
CA CYS A 451 -15.89 -4.06 30.54
C CYS A 451 -15.99 -3.66 29.05
N LYS A 452 -16.36 -2.40 28.77
CA LYS A 452 -16.33 -1.84 27.41
C LYS A 452 -14.88 -1.64 26.95
N TYR A 453 -14.60 -1.88 25.66
CA TYR A 453 -13.29 -1.66 25.04
C TYR A 453 -13.38 -1.20 23.57
N GLY A 454 -12.23 -0.84 22.98
CA GLY A 454 -12.13 -0.45 21.56
C GLY A 454 -12.10 1.06 21.26
N LEU A 455 -12.35 1.91 22.26
CA LEU A 455 -12.44 3.39 22.12
C LEU A 455 -11.26 4.06 21.40
N HIS A 456 -10.04 3.52 21.52
CA HIS A 456 -8.84 4.10 20.92
C HIS A 456 -8.51 3.60 19.50
N ASN A 457 -9.30 2.67 18.96
CA ASN A 457 -9.11 2.10 17.61
C ASN A 457 -10.20 2.56 16.62
N PHE A 458 -11.21 3.31 17.10
CA PHE A 458 -12.14 4.04 16.23
C PHE A 458 -11.60 5.46 16.00
N THR A 459 -10.64 5.55 15.08
CA THR A 459 -10.10 6.81 14.56
C THR A 459 -10.38 6.89 13.07
N ALA A 460 -10.73 8.09 12.58
CA ALA A 460 -11.19 8.30 11.21
C ALA A 460 -10.18 7.98 10.09
N SER A 461 -8.97 7.56 10.44
CA SER A 461 -7.90 7.09 9.55
C SER A 461 -7.88 5.56 9.34
N GLU A 462 -8.68 4.79 10.07
CA GLU A 462 -8.67 3.32 10.02
C GLU A 462 -9.76 2.79 9.06
N SER A 463 -9.46 1.78 8.23
CA SER A 463 -10.45 1.26 7.27
C SER A 463 -11.72 0.70 7.93
N PHE A 464 -11.59 0.14 9.14
CA PHE A 464 -12.73 -0.37 9.91
C PHE A 464 -13.67 0.74 10.42
N TYR A 465 -13.17 1.96 10.59
CA TYR A 465 -14.03 3.13 10.83
C TYR A 465 -14.86 3.44 9.58
N GLU A 466 -14.29 3.34 8.37
CA GLU A 466 -15.06 3.55 7.14
C GLU A 466 -16.14 2.48 6.95
N SER A 467 -15.80 1.19 7.10
CA SER A 467 -16.77 0.09 6.99
C SER A 467 -17.91 0.21 8.01
N CYS A 468 -17.62 0.20 9.32
CA CYS A 468 -18.69 0.31 10.32
C CYS A 468 -19.42 1.67 10.27
N GLY A 469 -18.85 2.71 9.65
CA GLY A 469 -19.54 3.98 9.43
C GLY A 469 -20.70 3.88 8.42
N ARG A 470 -20.65 2.91 7.49
CA ARG A 470 -21.68 2.71 6.44
C ARG A 470 -22.99 2.12 6.97
N ILE A 471 -22.98 1.49 8.15
CA ILE A 471 -24.20 0.92 8.77
C ILE A 471 -25.05 2.01 9.47
N VAL A 472 -24.48 3.19 9.70
CA VAL A 472 -25.09 4.23 10.55
C VAL A 472 -26.19 4.98 9.80
N GLY A 473 -27.42 4.83 10.29
CA GLY A 473 -28.61 5.44 9.72
C GLY A 473 -29.53 4.46 8.99
N HIS A 474 -29.19 3.17 8.96
CA HIS A 474 -30.03 2.09 8.44
C HIS A 474 -30.83 1.38 9.53
N THR A 475 -32.00 0.83 9.19
CA THR A 475 -32.89 0.13 10.14
C THR A 475 -32.56 -1.36 10.29
N GLY A 476 -33.12 -2.01 11.31
CA GLY A 476 -32.99 -3.46 11.49
C GLY A 476 -33.59 -4.24 10.30
N PRO A 477 -34.83 -3.93 9.85
CA PRO A 477 -35.34 -4.46 8.59
C PRO A 477 -34.39 -4.29 7.41
N GLU A 478 -33.81 -3.11 7.20
CA GLU A 478 -32.85 -2.90 6.10
C GLU A 478 -31.59 -3.78 6.24
N LEU A 479 -30.98 -3.88 7.42
CA LEU A 479 -29.72 -4.62 7.60
C LEU A 479 -29.90 -6.13 7.80
N PHE A 480 -31.05 -6.62 8.24
CA PHE A 480 -31.29 -8.04 8.51
C PHE A 480 -32.14 -8.76 7.46
N TRP A 481 -33.11 -8.11 6.80
CA TRP A 481 -33.98 -8.79 5.83
C TRP A 481 -33.19 -9.38 4.65
N ARG A 482 -33.23 -10.71 4.51
CA ARG A 482 -32.67 -11.49 3.40
C ARG A 482 -33.83 -12.18 2.67
N PRO A 483 -34.46 -11.55 1.66
CA PRO A 483 -35.58 -12.16 0.94
C PRO A 483 -35.12 -13.44 0.22
N SER A 484 -35.97 -14.46 0.17
CA SER A 484 -35.71 -15.65 -0.64
C SER A 484 -35.67 -15.31 -2.13
N THR A 485 -34.74 -15.93 -2.86
CA THR A 485 -34.36 -15.56 -4.23
C THR A 485 -35.34 -16.08 -5.28
N THR A 486 -36.59 -15.62 -5.24
CA THR A 486 -37.67 -16.00 -6.17
C THR A 486 -38.58 -14.81 -6.56
N SER A 487 -37.98 -13.71 -7.02
CA SER A 487 -38.74 -12.64 -7.69
C SER A 487 -37.93 -11.93 -8.78
N THR A 488 -37.90 -12.52 -9.98
CA THR A 488 -37.48 -11.84 -11.21
C THR A 488 -38.63 -10.98 -11.74
N THR A 489 -38.66 -9.70 -11.35
CA THR A 489 -39.66 -8.76 -11.86
C THR A 489 -39.31 -8.32 -13.28
N THR A 490 -40.25 -8.50 -14.20
CA THR A 490 -40.10 -8.22 -15.64
C THR A 490 -39.97 -6.73 -15.95
N THR A 491 -39.18 -6.39 -16.96
CA THR A 491 -39.12 -5.06 -17.57
C THR A 491 -40.51 -4.55 -17.98
N LEU A 492 -40.90 -3.38 -17.48
CA LEU A 492 -42.12 -2.67 -17.89
C LEU A 492 -41.82 -1.69 -19.02
N GLU A 493 -42.74 -1.56 -19.97
CA GLU A 493 -42.58 -0.68 -21.13
C GLU A 493 -42.90 0.78 -20.80
N LEU A 494 -42.03 1.70 -21.27
CA LEU A 494 -42.30 3.13 -21.49
C LEU A 494 -42.98 3.89 -20.32
N ALA A 495 -42.20 4.16 -19.28
CA ALA A 495 -42.56 5.09 -18.21
C ALA A 495 -42.19 6.56 -18.56
N THR A 496 -42.85 7.55 -17.95
CA THR A 496 -42.57 8.98 -18.13
C THR A 496 -41.31 9.44 -17.38
N ASP A 497 -40.79 10.64 -17.69
CA ASP A 497 -39.59 11.20 -17.04
C ASP A 497 -39.69 11.23 -15.50
N GLU A 498 -40.88 11.51 -14.96
CA GLU A 498 -41.19 11.51 -13.51
C GLU A 498 -41.13 10.09 -12.91
N GLN A 499 -41.59 9.09 -13.66
CA GLN A 499 -41.50 7.68 -13.25
C GLN A 499 -40.07 7.13 -13.39
N LEU A 500 -39.30 7.60 -14.37
CA LEU A 500 -37.89 7.24 -14.55
C LEU A 500 -37.02 7.83 -13.43
N ALA A 501 -37.30 9.06 -12.98
CA ALA A 501 -36.66 9.64 -11.81
C ALA A 501 -36.95 8.82 -10.54
N ALA A 502 -38.22 8.48 -10.28
CA ALA A 502 -38.60 7.64 -9.15
C ALA A 502 -37.97 6.22 -9.20
N GLN A 503 -37.78 5.67 -10.40
CA GLN A 503 -37.06 4.41 -10.59
C GLN A 503 -35.57 4.54 -10.22
N GLN A 504 -34.89 5.61 -10.65
CA GLN A 504 -33.48 5.87 -10.33
C GLN A 504 -33.25 6.09 -8.83
N GLU A 505 -34.16 6.79 -8.15
CA GLU A 505 -34.13 6.96 -6.69
C GLU A 505 -34.27 5.61 -5.96
N LEU A 506 -35.19 4.75 -6.42
CA LEU A 506 -35.38 3.40 -5.88
C LEU A 506 -34.19 2.47 -6.16
N GLU A 507 -33.56 2.54 -7.33
CA GLU A 507 -32.35 1.77 -7.66
C GLU A 507 -31.17 2.16 -6.76
N GLN A 508 -30.93 3.46 -6.58
CA GLN A 508 -29.88 3.97 -5.68
C GLN A 508 -30.13 3.59 -4.22
N TYR A 509 -31.38 3.63 -3.76
CA TYR A 509 -31.78 3.18 -2.42
C TYR A 509 -31.47 1.69 -2.19
N ASN A 510 -31.80 0.83 -3.15
CA ASN A 510 -31.50 -0.61 -3.07
C ASN A 510 -29.99 -0.91 -3.08
N GLN A 511 -29.19 -0.15 -3.85
CA GLN A 511 -27.73 -0.25 -3.79
C GLN A 511 -27.20 0.12 -2.40
N ASN A 512 -27.64 1.24 -1.82
CA ASN A 512 -27.19 1.71 -0.51
C ASN A 512 -27.44 0.66 0.59
N ILE A 513 -28.61 0.01 0.60
CA ILE A 513 -28.93 -1.09 1.51
C ILE A 513 -28.01 -2.29 1.30
N THR A 514 -27.66 -2.61 0.05
CA THR A 514 -26.79 -3.74 -0.28
C THR A 514 -25.37 -3.52 0.25
N GLU A 515 -24.82 -2.31 0.07
CA GLU A 515 -23.52 -1.93 0.65
C GLU A 515 -23.56 -1.90 2.19
N ALA A 516 -24.65 -1.42 2.78
CA ALA A 516 -24.80 -1.37 4.24
C ALA A 516 -24.93 -2.76 4.88
N LYS A 517 -25.58 -3.73 4.21
CA LYS A 517 -25.60 -5.14 4.63
C LYS A 517 -24.21 -5.75 4.66
N ALA A 518 -23.44 -5.57 3.59
CA ALA A 518 -22.06 -6.07 3.52
C ALA A 518 -21.16 -5.47 4.62
N ALA A 519 -21.27 -4.16 4.86
CA ALA A 519 -20.57 -3.47 5.94
C ALA A 519 -21.03 -3.92 7.34
N PHE A 520 -22.30 -4.28 7.52
CA PHE A 520 -22.83 -4.83 8.76
C PHE A 520 -22.26 -6.22 9.05
N ASP A 521 -22.28 -7.11 8.06
CA ASP A 521 -21.77 -8.47 8.18
C ASP A 521 -20.25 -8.46 8.47
N GLU A 522 -19.48 -7.53 7.87
CA GLU A 522 -18.06 -7.28 8.21
C GLU A 522 -17.88 -6.74 9.65
N CYS A 523 -18.67 -5.74 10.04
CA CYS A 523 -18.56 -5.10 11.36
C CYS A 523 -18.90 -6.08 12.50
N VAL A 524 -19.91 -6.93 12.32
CA VAL A 524 -20.25 -8.03 13.22
C VAL A 524 -19.14 -9.07 13.27
N PHE A 525 -18.60 -9.51 12.13
CA PHE A 525 -17.51 -10.50 12.11
C PHE A 525 -16.28 -10.03 12.89
N PHE A 526 -15.81 -8.79 12.67
CA PHE A 526 -14.63 -8.27 13.36
C PHE A 526 -14.84 -8.13 14.87
N THR A 527 -15.98 -7.55 15.28
CA THR A 527 -16.30 -7.31 16.71
C THR A 527 -16.40 -8.60 17.50
N HIS A 528 -16.91 -9.67 16.88
CA HIS A 528 -17.04 -11.01 17.47
C HIS A 528 -15.82 -11.90 17.21
N SER A 529 -14.75 -11.38 16.58
CA SER A 529 -13.57 -12.19 16.24
C SER A 529 -12.68 -12.48 17.45
N ILE A 530 -12.15 -13.71 17.49
CA ILE A 530 -11.21 -14.15 18.53
C ILE A 530 -9.91 -13.32 18.55
N TRP A 531 -9.49 -12.81 17.40
CA TRP A 531 -8.32 -11.93 17.27
C TRP A 531 -8.56 -10.58 17.94
N TYR A 532 -9.76 -10.01 17.79
CA TYR A 532 -10.14 -8.79 18.49
C TYR A 532 -10.23 -9.00 20.01
N ALA A 533 -10.72 -10.17 20.44
CA ALA A 533 -10.70 -10.57 21.84
C ALA A 533 -9.28 -10.78 22.44
N LEU A 534 -8.26 -11.06 21.62
CA LEU A 534 -6.86 -11.14 22.08
C LEU A 534 -6.21 -9.76 22.27
N LEU A 535 -6.54 -8.79 21.40
CA LEU A 535 -5.99 -7.41 21.45
C LEU A 535 -6.27 -6.70 22.79
N LEU A 536 -7.41 -6.99 23.41
CA LEU A 536 -7.79 -6.59 24.77
C LEU A 536 -6.63 -6.66 25.78
N PHE A 537 -5.87 -7.77 25.76
CA PHE A 537 -5.09 -8.21 26.92
C PHE A 537 -3.57 -8.00 26.82
N VAL A 538 -3.09 -7.34 25.76
CA VAL A 538 -1.74 -6.75 25.71
C VAL A 538 -1.62 -5.63 26.76
N ASN A 539 -0.47 -5.50 27.45
CA ASN A 539 -0.35 -4.61 28.64
C ASN A 539 0.18 -3.20 28.32
N GLU A 540 -0.07 -2.24 29.21
CA GLU A 540 0.36 -0.83 29.07
C GLU A 540 1.87 -0.67 28.82
N GLY A 541 2.72 -1.48 29.46
CA GLY A 541 4.16 -1.47 29.20
C GLY A 541 4.49 -1.94 27.78
N SER A 542 3.82 -2.99 27.29
CA SER A 542 3.92 -3.43 25.90
C SER A 542 3.33 -2.41 24.92
N ARG A 543 2.25 -1.71 25.27
CA ARG A 543 1.64 -0.64 24.46
C ARG A 543 2.53 0.61 24.41
N MET A 544 3.17 0.99 25.51
CA MET A 544 4.16 2.09 25.51
C MET A 544 5.46 1.68 24.83
N ALA A 545 5.92 0.43 24.95
CA ALA A 545 7.04 -0.06 24.15
C ALA A 545 6.68 -0.05 22.66
N LEU A 546 5.49 -0.50 22.27
CA LEU A 546 4.99 -0.47 20.90
C LEU A 546 4.82 0.96 20.39
N ARG A 547 4.28 1.89 21.19
CA ARG A 547 4.12 3.31 20.84
C ARG A 547 5.46 4.05 20.77
N ALA A 548 6.40 3.80 21.67
CA ALA A 548 7.74 4.37 21.62
C ALA A 548 8.56 3.76 20.47
N PHE A 549 8.29 2.50 20.09
CA PHE A 549 8.82 1.91 18.86
C PHE A 549 8.19 2.58 17.63
N LEU A 550 6.85 2.67 17.53
CA LEU A 550 6.12 3.34 16.44
C LEU A 550 6.48 4.83 16.29
N ALA A 551 6.78 5.54 17.38
CA ALA A 551 7.20 6.95 17.37
C ALA A 551 8.72 7.16 17.20
N LEU A 552 9.51 6.08 17.22
CA LEU A 552 10.91 6.05 16.82
C LEU A 552 11.15 5.21 15.55
N LEU A 553 10.08 4.67 14.94
CA LEU A 553 10.10 4.26 13.56
C LEU A 553 10.22 5.56 12.73
N PRO A 554 11.21 5.71 11.85
CA PRO A 554 10.95 6.48 10.64
C PRO A 554 9.75 5.81 9.96
N THR A 555 8.87 6.60 9.34
CA THR A 555 7.72 6.05 8.61
C THR A 555 8.20 5.00 7.61
N LEU A 556 7.95 3.71 7.89
CA LEU A 556 7.84 2.70 6.85
C LEU A 556 6.56 3.04 6.10
N ALA A 557 6.72 3.97 5.16
CA ALA A 557 5.72 4.34 4.18
C ALA A 557 5.45 3.13 3.27
N ALA A 558 4.73 3.31 2.17
CA ALA A 558 5.06 2.47 1.02
C ALA A 558 6.58 2.58 0.78
N ALA A 559 7.23 1.48 0.37
CA ALA A 559 8.45 1.59 -0.43
C ALA A 559 8.08 2.41 -1.67
N ASP A 560 8.27 3.73 -1.56
CA ASP A 560 7.55 4.69 -2.38
C ASP A 560 8.09 4.57 -3.80
N LYS A 561 7.17 4.43 -4.76
CA LYS A 561 7.56 4.66 -6.15
C LYS A 561 7.71 6.17 -6.31
N TRP A 562 8.85 6.59 -6.85
CA TRP A 562 9.13 7.95 -7.28
C TRP A 562 9.49 7.95 -8.75
N ALA A 563 9.18 9.03 -9.46
CA ALA A 563 9.65 9.26 -10.82
C ALA A 563 10.24 10.66 -10.95
N VAL A 564 11.40 10.79 -11.56
CA VAL A 564 11.97 12.09 -11.95
C VAL A 564 12.08 12.11 -13.47
N ILE A 565 11.32 12.99 -14.13
CA ILE A 565 11.18 13.06 -15.57
C ILE A 565 11.72 14.42 -16.04
N ALA A 566 12.65 14.43 -16.98
CA ALA A 566 13.29 15.64 -17.49
C ALA A 566 13.39 15.65 -19.02
N ALA A 567 12.71 16.60 -19.66
CA ALA A 567 12.97 16.97 -21.06
C ALA A 567 14.09 18.04 -21.09
N GLY A 568 15.21 17.72 -21.74
CA GLY A 568 16.40 18.59 -21.71
C GLY A 568 16.37 19.77 -22.69
N SER A 569 15.36 19.92 -23.54
CA SER A 569 15.31 21.04 -24.50
C SER A 569 13.93 21.70 -24.67
N LYS A 570 13.96 22.78 -25.46
CA LYS A 570 12.91 23.76 -25.65
C LYS A 570 12.70 24.07 -27.13
N GLY A 571 11.66 24.84 -27.44
CA GLY A 571 11.28 25.24 -28.79
C GLY A 571 10.60 24.13 -29.59
N PHE A 572 9.66 24.53 -30.45
CA PHE A 572 8.75 23.62 -31.16
C PHE A 572 9.40 22.48 -31.96
N TRP A 573 10.64 22.65 -32.41
CA TRP A 573 11.35 21.63 -33.20
C TRP A 573 11.85 20.45 -32.34
N ASN A 574 11.84 20.61 -31.01
CA ASN A 574 12.06 19.55 -30.02
C ASN A 574 10.74 19.06 -29.36
N TYR A 575 9.60 19.26 -30.03
CA TYR A 575 8.26 18.82 -29.60
C TYR A 575 8.28 17.43 -28.95
N ARG A 576 8.86 16.47 -29.68
CA ARG A 576 9.11 15.08 -29.29
C ARG A 576 9.56 14.89 -27.84
N HIS A 577 10.54 15.64 -27.34
CA HIS A 577 11.06 15.43 -25.99
C HIS A 577 10.06 15.83 -24.88
N GLN A 578 9.23 16.86 -25.12
CA GLN A 578 8.20 17.28 -24.17
C GLN A 578 6.93 16.42 -24.29
N ALA A 579 6.63 15.92 -25.49
CA ALA A 579 5.60 14.91 -25.71
C ALA A 579 5.96 13.57 -25.05
N ASP A 580 7.20 13.11 -25.19
CA ASP A 580 7.76 11.93 -24.50
C ASP A 580 7.67 12.11 -22.98
N ALA A 581 8.16 13.22 -22.44
CA ALA A 581 8.18 13.47 -20.99
C ALA A 581 6.76 13.52 -20.39
N CYS A 582 5.78 14.13 -21.09
CA CYS A 582 4.38 14.06 -20.65
C CYS A 582 3.77 12.67 -20.84
N HIS A 583 4.16 11.90 -21.87
CA HIS A 583 3.66 10.53 -22.04
C HIS A 583 4.18 9.59 -20.96
N ALA A 584 5.48 9.66 -20.65
CA ALA A 584 6.09 9.00 -19.51
C ALA A 584 5.41 9.39 -18.19
N TYR A 585 5.03 10.67 -18.00
CA TYR A 585 4.26 11.11 -16.83
C TYR A 585 2.88 10.41 -16.74
N GLN A 586 2.15 10.24 -17.85
CA GLN A 586 0.88 9.49 -17.87
C GLN A 586 1.08 8.01 -17.49
N LEU A 587 2.15 7.39 -17.99
CA LEU A 587 2.51 6.00 -17.69
C LEU A 587 2.92 5.79 -16.23
N MET A 588 3.67 6.73 -15.65
CA MET A 588 4.00 6.70 -14.22
C MET A 588 2.74 6.80 -13.35
N LEU A 589 1.77 7.67 -13.70
CA LEU A 589 0.49 7.69 -12.99
C LEU A 589 -0.28 6.37 -13.08
N LYS A 590 -0.32 5.73 -14.26
CA LYS A 590 -1.10 4.49 -14.48
C LYS A 590 -0.47 3.24 -13.88
N SER A 591 0.86 3.11 -13.92
CA SER A 591 1.61 2.04 -13.24
C SER A 591 1.52 2.09 -11.71
N GLY A 592 0.95 3.17 -11.15
CA GLY A 592 0.56 3.32 -9.75
C GLY A 592 1.39 4.33 -8.95
N ILE A 593 2.22 5.15 -9.60
CA ILE A 593 3.02 6.18 -8.90
C ILE A 593 2.11 7.38 -8.52
N PRO A 594 2.07 7.81 -7.24
CA PRO A 594 1.32 9.00 -6.85
C PRO A 594 1.84 10.26 -7.56
N ALA A 595 0.93 11.16 -7.97
CA ALA A 595 1.27 12.41 -8.66
C ALA A 595 2.23 13.35 -7.88
N ASP A 596 2.31 13.19 -6.55
CA ASP A 596 3.23 13.95 -5.70
C ASP A 596 4.63 13.34 -5.63
N ASN A 597 4.77 12.05 -5.99
CA ASN A 597 6.05 11.35 -6.08
C ASN A 597 6.64 11.38 -7.50
N ILE A 598 5.88 11.85 -8.49
CA ILE A 598 6.38 12.20 -9.83
C ILE A 598 6.87 13.64 -9.78
N ILE A 599 8.05 13.90 -10.34
CA ILE A 599 8.66 15.23 -10.50
C ILE A 599 8.91 15.45 -11.98
N LEU A 600 8.21 16.41 -12.60
CA LEU A 600 8.36 16.70 -14.03
C LEU A 600 9.04 18.05 -14.29
N MET A 601 10.11 18.02 -15.07
CA MET A 601 10.92 19.15 -15.49
C MET A 601 10.90 19.27 -17.02
N MET A 602 10.35 20.34 -17.57
CA MET A 602 10.44 20.66 -19.00
C MET A 602 10.27 22.16 -19.24
N GLN A 603 10.72 22.70 -20.38
CA GLN A 603 10.56 24.13 -20.64
C GLN A 603 9.07 24.54 -20.69
N ASP A 604 8.17 23.64 -21.11
CA ASP A 604 6.72 23.85 -21.13
C ASP A 604 6.28 24.94 -22.12
N ASP A 605 7.02 25.06 -23.23
CA ASP A 605 6.82 26.06 -24.28
C ASP A 605 6.15 25.49 -25.55
N VAL A 606 6.26 24.19 -25.80
CA VAL A 606 5.75 23.54 -27.02
C VAL A 606 4.22 23.51 -27.08
N ALA A 607 3.54 23.21 -25.97
CA ALA A 607 2.09 22.98 -25.98
C ALA A 607 1.29 24.23 -26.39
N GLN A 608 1.79 25.42 -26.10
CA GLN A 608 1.16 26.71 -26.43
C GLN A 608 1.89 27.48 -27.54
N ASP A 609 2.84 26.86 -28.26
CA ASP A 609 3.55 27.53 -29.35
C ASP A 609 2.59 27.90 -30.50
N SER A 610 2.85 29.05 -31.12
CA SER A 610 2.20 29.50 -32.36
C SER A 610 2.42 28.57 -33.57
N GLU A 611 3.49 27.77 -33.59
CA GLU A 611 3.70 26.71 -34.59
C GLU A 611 2.80 25.47 -34.32
N ASN A 612 2.19 25.31 -33.13
CA ASN A 612 1.36 24.14 -32.78
C ASN A 612 -0.05 24.20 -33.43
N PRO A 613 -0.41 23.24 -34.32
CA PRO A 613 -1.75 23.21 -34.93
C PRO A 613 -2.86 22.71 -33.99
N PHE A 614 -2.54 22.33 -32.76
CA PHE A 614 -3.49 21.98 -31.69
C PHE A 614 -3.08 22.68 -30.36
N PRO A 615 -3.31 24.00 -30.21
CA PRO A 615 -2.92 24.74 -29.02
C PRO A 615 -3.45 24.12 -27.72
N GLY A 616 -2.54 23.92 -26.76
CA GLY A 616 -2.81 23.30 -25.47
C GLY A 616 -2.85 21.76 -25.49
N GLN A 617 -2.43 21.08 -26.56
CA GLN A 617 -2.37 19.62 -26.66
C GLN A 617 -0.98 19.14 -27.12
N LEU A 618 -0.52 17.99 -26.62
CA LEU A 618 0.67 17.28 -27.12
C LEU A 618 0.31 15.84 -27.52
N PHE A 619 0.96 15.30 -28.55
CA PHE A 619 0.71 13.96 -29.08
C PHE A 619 2.01 13.20 -29.25
N ASN A 620 2.12 11.99 -28.70
CA ASN A 620 3.34 11.18 -28.79
C ASN A 620 3.31 10.09 -29.88
N ARG A 621 2.22 10.03 -30.66
CA ARG A 621 2.04 9.13 -31.82
C ARG A 621 1.10 9.74 -32.87
N PRO A 622 1.14 9.28 -34.13
CA PRO A 622 0.18 9.68 -35.15
C PRO A 622 -1.21 9.05 -34.94
N GLY A 623 -2.17 9.48 -35.76
CA GLY A 623 -3.52 8.92 -35.82
C GLY A 623 -4.63 9.91 -35.44
N ASP A 624 -5.86 9.56 -35.78
CA ASP A 624 -7.05 10.35 -35.40
C ASP A 624 -7.42 10.10 -33.92
N ASP A 625 -7.18 8.88 -33.45
CA ASP A 625 -7.30 8.38 -32.07
C ASP A 625 -6.04 8.63 -31.22
N SER A 626 -5.09 9.44 -31.71
CA SER A 626 -3.96 9.89 -30.90
C SER A 626 -4.47 10.73 -29.72
N PRO A 627 -4.17 10.35 -28.46
CA PRO A 627 -4.65 11.07 -27.29
C PRO A 627 -3.72 12.25 -26.96
N ASP A 628 -4.30 13.27 -26.34
CA ASP A 628 -3.55 14.40 -25.80
C ASP A 628 -2.82 13.96 -24.52
N VAL A 629 -1.50 13.75 -24.60
CA VAL A 629 -0.65 13.34 -23.47
C VAL A 629 -0.34 14.51 -22.52
N TYR A 630 -0.55 15.76 -22.95
CA TYR A 630 -0.40 16.94 -22.09
C TYR A 630 -1.57 17.08 -21.10
N LYS A 631 -2.74 16.50 -21.39
CA LYS A 631 -3.92 16.55 -20.54
C LYS A 631 -3.67 15.95 -19.16
N GLY A 632 -3.57 16.80 -18.14
CA GLY A 632 -3.29 16.40 -16.75
C GLY A 632 -1.81 16.22 -16.42
N CYS A 633 -0.90 16.55 -17.35
CA CYS A 633 0.54 16.56 -17.16
C CYS A 633 0.93 17.66 -16.15
N LYS A 634 1.26 17.30 -14.90
CA LYS A 634 1.68 18.25 -13.86
C LYS A 634 3.18 18.55 -13.97
N VAL A 635 3.56 19.52 -14.79
CA VAL A 635 4.95 20.03 -14.80
C VAL A 635 5.23 20.82 -13.51
N ASP A 636 6.19 20.37 -12.71
CA ASP A 636 6.64 21.00 -11.45
C ASP A 636 7.61 22.16 -11.70
N TYR A 637 8.49 22.03 -12.70
CA TYR A 637 9.47 23.06 -13.06
C TYR A 637 9.37 23.40 -14.55
N ARG A 638 9.09 24.68 -14.83
CA ARG A 638 8.74 25.23 -16.16
C ARG A 638 9.69 26.36 -16.54
N GLY A 639 9.97 26.51 -17.83
CA GLY A 639 10.76 27.61 -18.37
C GLY A 639 12.20 27.68 -17.83
N ASN A 640 12.72 28.90 -17.74
CA ASN A 640 14.15 29.20 -17.61
C ASN A 640 14.87 28.66 -16.36
N ILE A 641 14.14 28.11 -15.38
CA ILE A 641 14.72 27.48 -14.18
C ILE A 641 15.19 26.03 -14.45
N VAL A 642 14.68 25.39 -15.51
CA VAL A 642 15.03 24.01 -15.86
C VAL A 642 16.47 23.97 -16.38
N THR A 643 17.37 23.45 -15.54
CA THR A 643 18.82 23.46 -15.70
C THR A 643 19.42 22.13 -15.23
N ALA A 644 20.62 21.79 -15.70
CA ALA A 644 21.34 20.58 -15.26
C ALA A 644 21.57 20.57 -13.73
N GLN A 645 21.88 21.73 -13.15
CA GLN A 645 22.05 21.89 -11.71
C GLN A 645 20.74 21.63 -10.94
N LEU A 646 19.61 22.19 -11.40
CA LEU A 646 18.30 21.93 -10.79
C LEU A 646 17.94 20.44 -10.82
N PHE A 647 18.25 19.73 -11.91
CA PHE A 647 18.00 18.28 -12.00
C PHE A 647 18.84 17.49 -10.99
N MET A 648 20.12 17.83 -10.82
CA MET A 648 20.98 17.24 -9.78
C MET A 648 20.51 17.59 -8.36
N ASP A 649 20.00 18.81 -8.14
CA ASP A 649 19.44 19.20 -6.85
C ASP A 649 18.12 18.48 -6.53
N VAL A 650 17.24 18.33 -7.53
CA VAL A 650 16.04 17.50 -7.44
C VAL A 650 16.40 16.05 -7.11
N LEU A 651 17.33 15.43 -7.85
CA LEU A 651 17.78 14.06 -7.63
C LEU A 651 18.46 13.85 -6.26
N THR A 652 19.26 14.81 -5.78
CA THR A 652 19.96 14.69 -4.49
C THR A 652 19.14 15.19 -3.29
N GLY A 653 17.89 15.61 -3.49
CA GLY A 653 17.00 16.10 -2.43
C GLY A 653 17.37 17.49 -1.88
N ASN A 654 18.09 18.30 -2.65
CA ASN A 654 18.62 19.59 -2.21
C ASN A 654 17.60 20.72 -2.33
N THR A 655 16.82 20.95 -1.28
CA THR A 655 15.85 22.04 -1.16
C THR A 655 16.46 23.45 -1.09
N GLN A 656 17.80 23.59 -1.07
CA GLN A 656 18.46 24.90 -1.17
C GLN A 656 18.78 25.30 -2.63
N GLY A 657 19.03 24.32 -3.51
CA GLY A 657 19.21 24.55 -4.94
C GLY A 657 17.89 24.48 -5.73
N ALA A 658 16.94 23.67 -5.25
CA ALA A 658 15.64 23.47 -5.86
C ALA A 658 14.52 24.03 -4.97
N THR A 659 13.84 25.08 -5.43
CA THR A 659 12.80 25.81 -4.68
C THR A 659 11.40 25.15 -4.68
N GLY A 660 11.26 23.99 -5.31
CA GLY A 660 9.98 23.29 -5.48
C GLY A 660 9.99 21.83 -4.97
N LYS A 661 9.33 20.93 -5.71
CA LYS A 661 9.32 19.49 -5.42
C LYS A 661 10.71 18.89 -5.67
N VAL A 662 11.31 18.25 -4.67
CA VAL A 662 12.57 17.49 -4.81
C VAL A 662 12.31 16.02 -4.49
N LEU A 663 13.23 15.15 -4.92
CA LEU A 663 13.17 13.73 -4.60
C LEU A 663 13.38 13.54 -3.08
N LYS A 664 12.39 12.98 -2.39
CA LYS A 664 12.41 12.72 -0.94
C LYS A 664 12.50 11.21 -0.64
N SER A 665 13.08 10.46 -1.57
CA SER A 665 13.11 9.00 -1.54
C SER A 665 14.14 8.44 -0.53
N LYS A 666 13.82 7.26 0.01
CA LYS A 666 14.48 6.60 1.14
C LYS A 666 15.15 5.29 0.71
N ALA A 667 15.87 4.63 1.63
CA ALA A 667 16.67 3.43 1.37
C ALA A 667 15.85 2.19 0.95
N ASP A 668 14.54 2.23 1.14
CA ASP A 668 13.53 1.24 0.79
C ASP A 668 12.71 1.58 -0.48
N ASP A 669 12.73 2.84 -0.93
CA ASP A 669 11.96 3.36 -2.07
C ASP A 669 12.52 2.93 -3.43
N THR A 670 11.70 2.93 -4.49
CA THR A 670 12.16 2.66 -5.86
C THR A 670 12.01 3.90 -6.74
N VAL A 671 13.11 4.32 -7.37
CA VAL A 671 13.15 5.56 -8.16
C VAL A 671 13.25 5.23 -9.65
N PHE A 672 12.26 5.64 -10.44
CA PHE A 672 12.40 5.75 -11.88
C PHE A 672 12.99 7.12 -12.22
N VAL A 673 13.91 7.17 -13.18
CA VAL A 673 14.39 8.41 -13.77
C VAL A 673 14.26 8.29 -15.28
N ASN A 674 13.60 9.26 -15.91
CA ASN A 674 13.54 9.37 -17.36
C ASN A 674 14.14 10.72 -17.79
N PHE A 675 15.17 10.65 -18.62
CA PHE A 675 15.76 11.82 -19.26
C PHE A 675 15.58 11.68 -20.77
N VAL A 676 15.15 12.76 -21.43
CA VAL A 676 14.87 12.80 -22.87
C VAL A 676 15.43 14.09 -23.47
N ASP A 677 16.54 14.01 -24.22
CA ASP A 677 17.07 15.13 -24.99
C ASP A 677 18.18 14.75 -26.01
N HIS A 678 18.76 15.76 -26.68
CA HIS A 678 20.07 15.68 -27.32
C HIS A 678 21.20 15.29 -26.35
N GLY A 679 22.15 14.51 -26.85
CA GLY A 679 23.35 14.10 -26.12
C GLY A 679 24.64 14.24 -26.92
N GLY A 680 25.72 13.65 -26.41
CA GLY A 680 27.05 13.56 -26.98
C GLY A 680 27.97 12.80 -26.03
N PRO A 681 29.19 12.39 -26.44
CA PRO A 681 30.11 11.63 -25.58
C PRO A 681 30.37 12.31 -24.24
N GLY A 682 29.82 11.75 -23.16
CA GLY A 682 29.91 12.25 -21.79
C GLY A 682 29.10 13.52 -21.48
N ILE A 683 28.19 13.97 -22.35
CA ILE A 683 27.35 15.16 -22.14
C ILE A 683 25.89 14.95 -22.60
N VAL A 684 24.92 15.48 -21.83
CA VAL A 684 23.52 15.63 -22.27
C VAL A 684 23.03 17.06 -22.04
N ALA A 685 22.15 17.56 -22.90
CA ALA A 685 21.76 18.96 -22.87
C ALA A 685 20.70 19.26 -21.79
N PHE A 686 20.57 20.55 -21.46
CA PHE A 686 19.51 21.10 -20.62
C PHE A 686 19.06 22.43 -21.25
N PRO A 687 17.79 22.87 -21.06
CA PRO A 687 17.24 23.93 -21.88
C PRO A 687 17.80 25.29 -21.47
N ASN A 688 18.38 25.39 -20.26
CA ASN A 688 18.99 26.59 -19.73
C ASN A 688 20.25 26.23 -18.93
N GLY A 689 21.24 27.11 -18.94
CA GLY A 689 22.54 26.87 -18.29
C GLY A 689 23.42 25.87 -19.06
N PRO A 690 24.44 25.29 -18.41
CA PRO A 690 25.28 24.27 -19.02
C PRO A 690 24.57 22.93 -19.17
N PHE A 691 25.14 22.12 -20.06
CA PHE A 691 24.88 20.69 -20.21
C PHE A 691 25.19 19.92 -18.91
N LEU A 692 24.57 18.75 -18.74
CA LEU A 692 24.91 17.80 -17.70
C LEU A 692 26.06 16.90 -18.18
N HIS A 693 27.21 16.97 -17.52
CA HIS A 693 28.37 16.11 -17.81
C HIS A 693 28.31 14.78 -17.04
N VAL A 694 28.81 13.70 -17.65
CA VAL A 694 28.94 12.36 -17.05
C VAL A 694 29.61 12.37 -15.68
N LYS A 695 30.61 13.25 -15.46
CA LYS A 695 31.27 13.48 -14.16
C LYS A 695 30.29 13.87 -13.06
N ASP A 696 29.44 14.85 -13.32
CA ASP A 696 28.53 15.41 -12.32
C ASP A 696 27.26 14.57 -12.17
N LEU A 697 26.80 13.89 -13.24
CA LEU A 697 25.81 12.82 -13.12
C LEU A 697 26.35 11.64 -12.29
N SER A 698 27.57 11.14 -12.57
CA SER A 698 28.18 10.05 -11.81
C SER A 698 28.40 10.42 -10.34
N LYS A 699 28.84 11.66 -10.07
CA LYS A 699 28.93 12.23 -8.71
C LYS A 699 27.55 12.32 -8.05
N THR A 700 26.52 12.70 -8.78
CA THR A 700 25.12 12.76 -8.30
C THR A 700 24.59 11.37 -7.95
N LEU A 701 24.71 10.39 -8.84
CA LEU A 701 24.27 9.02 -8.58
C LEU A 701 25.05 8.37 -7.42
N LYS A 702 26.38 8.57 -7.34
CA LYS A 702 27.19 8.16 -6.18
C LYS A 702 26.79 8.90 -4.89
N THR A 703 26.33 10.14 -4.98
CA THR A 703 25.78 10.90 -3.83
C THR A 703 24.45 10.31 -3.37
N MET A 704 23.54 9.96 -4.29
CA MET A 704 22.28 9.29 -3.95
C MET A 704 22.49 7.90 -3.35
N GLN A 705 23.42 7.10 -3.91
CA GLN A 705 23.82 5.79 -3.38
C GLN A 705 24.38 5.91 -1.95
N SER A 706 25.30 6.85 -1.71
CA SER A 706 25.92 7.06 -0.40
C SER A 706 25.00 7.70 0.65
N LYS A 707 24.03 8.53 0.22
CA LYS A 707 22.89 8.98 1.04
C LYS A 707 21.82 7.88 1.26
N GLN A 708 21.93 6.74 0.57
CA GLN A 708 20.93 5.66 0.53
C GLN A 708 19.51 6.14 0.14
N MET A 709 19.39 6.90 -0.95
CA MET A 709 18.10 7.46 -1.41
C MET A 709 17.20 6.47 -2.18
N PHE A 710 17.56 5.18 -2.29
CA PHE A 710 16.73 4.15 -2.93
C PHE A 710 17.10 2.71 -2.53
N LYS A 711 16.11 1.81 -2.56
CA LYS A 711 16.27 0.34 -2.69
C LYS A 711 16.95 0.04 -4.01
N GLN A 712 16.33 0.48 -5.11
CA GLN A 712 16.77 0.36 -6.49
C GLN A 712 16.36 1.59 -7.30
N MET A 713 17.12 1.88 -8.35
CA MET A 713 16.79 2.89 -9.36
C MET A 713 16.79 2.26 -10.76
N VAL A 714 15.82 2.66 -11.58
CA VAL A 714 15.84 2.43 -13.03
C VAL A 714 15.99 3.78 -13.72
N PHE A 715 16.98 3.93 -14.60
CA PHE A 715 17.25 5.18 -15.31
C PHE A 715 17.12 4.93 -16.82
N TYR A 716 16.08 5.46 -17.46
CA TYR A 716 15.91 5.43 -18.92
C TYR A 716 16.39 6.75 -19.52
N MET A 717 17.40 6.69 -20.39
CA MET A 717 18.00 7.86 -21.03
C MET A 717 17.84 7.79 -22.56
N GLU A 718 16.92 8.60 -23.08
CA GLU A 718 16.82 8.92 -24.49
C GLU A 718 17.76 10.09 -24.78
N ALA A 719 18.89 9.79 -25.43
CA ALA A 719 19.83 10.78 -25.98
C ALA A 719 20.87 10.16 -26.93
N CYS A 720 21.44 10.98 -27.80
CA CYS A 720 22.62 10.66 -28.59
C CYS A 720 23.81 10.29 -27.68
N GLU A 721 24.56 9.26 -28.07
CA GLU A 721 25.68 8.68 -27.33
C GLU A 721 25.37 8.39 -25.84
N SER A 722 24.10 8.15 -25.49
CA SER A 722 23.62 8.02 -24.10
C SER A 722 24.33 6.92 -23.29
N GLY A 723 24.78 5.85 -23.95
CA GLY A 723 25.62 4.82 -23.34
C GLY A 723 26.97 5.32 -22.78
N SER A 724 27.40 6.55 -23.10
CA SER A 724 28.60 7.18 -22.54
C SER A 724 28.38 7.81 -21.15
N MET A 725 27.12 7.92 -20.68
CA MET A 725 26.77 8.62 -19.45
C MET A 725 26.82 7.75 -18.17
N PHE A 726 27.11 6.45 -18.31
CA PHE A 726 27.07 5.47 -17.22
C PHE A 726 28.33 4.59 -17.04
N PRO A 727 29.58 5.10 -17.25
CA PRO A 727 30.79 4.27 -17.22
C PRO A 727 31.09 3.67 -15.84
N ASP A 728 30.67 4.34 -14.77
CA ASP A 728 30.99 4.00 -13.38
C ASP A 728 29.90 3.19 -12.65
N LEU A 729 28.86 2.71 -13.35
CA LEU A 729 27.79 1.95 -12.70
C LEU A 729 28.23 0.52 -12.35
N SER A 730 28.43 0.27 -11.05
CA SER A 730 28.71 -1.07 -10.52
C SER A 730 27.55 -2.05 -10.75
N GLU A 731 27.89 -3.30 -11.07
CA GLU A 731 26.99 -4.46 -11.16
C GLU A 731 26.24 -4.79 -9.85
N THR A 732 26.63 -4.18 -8.72
CA THR A 732 25.94 -4.29 -7.42
C THR A 732 25.47 -2.91 -6.89
N GLY A 733 25.45 -1.91 -7.78
CA GLY A 733 25.19 -0.52 -7.46
C GLY A 733 23.72 -0.15 -7.27
N LYS A 734 22.77 -1.08 -7.34
CA LYS A 734 21.32 -0.84 -7.26
C LYS A 734 20.73 0.09 -8.32
N ILE A 735 21.49 0.45 -9.37
CA ILE A 735 21.03 1.27 -10.49
C ILE A 735 21.08 0.40 -11.76
N LEU A 736 19.94 0.24 -12.42
CA LEU A 736 19.82 -0.30 -13.77
C LEU A 736 19.59 0.87 -14.72
N ALA A 737 20.62 1.26 -15.48
CA ALA A 737 20.46 2.27 -16.52
C ALA A 737 20.21 1.59 -17.87
N VAL A 738 19.29 2.14 -18.67
CA VAL A 738 18.97 1.73 -20.03
C VAL A 738 19.07 2.95 -20.94
N THR A 739 19.74 2.83 -22.06
CA THR A 739 20.07 3.96 -22.94
C THR A 739 19.59 3.72 -24.36
N ALA A 740 19.12 4.77 -25.04
CA ALA A 740 18.63 4.69 -26.42
C ALA A 740 19.71 4.30 -27.44
N SER A 741 20.97 4.58 -27.14
CA SER A 741 22.12 4.24 -27.99
C SER A 741 23.35 3.83 -27.19
N ASN A 742 24.34 3.25 -27.87
CA ASN A 742 25.66 3.02 -27.30
C ASN A 742 26.49 4.33 -27.25
N ALA A 743 27.66 4.29 -26.62
CA ALA A 743 28.52 5.46 -26.40
C ALA A 743 29.12 6.12 -27.68
N LYS A 744 28.83 5.61 -28.89
CA LYS A 744 29.53 5.95 -30.14
C LYS A 744 28.57 6.27 -31.30
N GLU A 745 27.27 6.37 -31.04
CA GLU A 745 26.22 6.62 -32.06
C GLU A 745 25.04 7.48 -31.52
N SER A 746 24.32 8.11 -32.45
CA SER A 746 23.14 8.93 -32.19
C SER A 746 21.91 8.10 -31.76
N SER A 747 20.94 8.75 -31.10
CA SER A 747 19.56 8.26 -31.04
C SER A 747 18.71 8.92 -32.14
N TRP A 748 17.44 8.53 -32.24
CA TRP A 748 16.62 8.82 -33.42
C TRP A 748 15.26 9.38 -33.01
N GLY A 749 14.87 10.52 -33.57
CA GLY A 749 13.48 10.98 -33.51
C GLY A 749 12.59 10.14 -34.40
N THR A 750 11.29 10.12 -34.14
CA THR A 750 10.32 9.41 -34.98
C THR A 750 8.96 10.11 -35.08
N TYR A 751 8.09 9.57 -35.94
CA TYR A 751 6.86 10.19 -36.39
C TYR A 751 7.10 11.61 -36.92
N CYS A 752 8.19 11.79 -37.67
CA CYS A 752 8.58 13.05 -38.28
C CYS A 752 8.04 13.20 -39.71
N GLY A 753 7.96 14.43 -40.23
CA GLY A 753 7.56 14.69 -41.62
C GLY A 753 6.12 14.25 -41.89
N ASP A 754 5.86 13.55 -42.99
CA ASP A 754 4.52 13.04 -43.30
C ASP A 754 4.00 11.98 -42.31
N ALA A 755 4.85 11.42 -41.46
CA ALA A 755 4.42 10.55 -40.36
C ALA A 755 3.90 11.35 -39.14
N ALA A 756 4.08 12.68 -39.09
CA ALA A 756 3.64 13.55 -37.99
C ALA A 756 2.14 13.92 -38.07
N LEU A 757 1.29 13.03 -38.60
CA LEU A 757 -0.13 13.28 -38.86
C LEU A 757 -1.01 12.91 -37.67
N VAL A 758 -1.69 13.91 -37.09
CA VAL A 758 -2.70 13.76 -36.04
C VAL A 758 -3.99 14.42 -36.50
N ARG A 759 -5.11 13.69 -36.49
CA ARG A 759 -6.46 14.20 -36.85
C ARG A 759 -6.48 14.98 -38.17
N GLY A 760 -5.84 14.42 -39.20
CA GLY A 760 -5.68 15.02 -40.53
C GLY A 760 -4.79 16.27 -40.63
N LYS A 761 -4.09 16.68 -39.57
CA LYS A 761 -3.11 17.78 -39.60
C LYS A 761 -1.69 17.25 -39.36
N ASN A 762 -0.71 17.80 -40.06
CA ASN A 762 0.70 17.58 -39.76
C ASN A 762 1.12 18.50 -38.60
N ILE A 763 1.82 17.98 -37.59
CA ILE A 763 2.30 18.78 -36.45
C ILE A 763 3.42 19.76 -36.85
N GLY A 764 4.17 19.50 -37.93
CA GLY A 764 5.32 20.32 -38.35
C GLY A 764 6.61 20.05 -37.56
N SER A 765 6.61 19.01 -36.74
CA SER A 765 7.73 18.55 -35.90
C SER A 765 7.72 17.01 -35.81
N CYS A 766 8.59 16.42 -35.00
CA CYS A 766 8.52 14.99 -34.65
C CYS A 766 7.64 14.79 -33.39
N LEU A 767 6.92 13.66 -33.28
CA LEU A 767 5.99 13.43 -32.16
C LEU A 767 6.63 12.78 -30.92
N GLY A 768 7.72 12.05 -31.11
CA GLY A 768 8.47 11.37 -30.04
C GLY A 768 9.82 10.87 -30.54
N ASP A 769 10.61 10.24 -29.68
CA ASP A 769 11.89 9.62 -30.07
C ASP A 769 11.82 8.07 -30.04
N LEU A 770 12.62 7.40 -30.85
CA LEU A 770 12.43 6.00 -31.24
C LEU A 770 12.55 5.03 -30.07
N PHE A 771 13.52 5.20 -29.17
CA PHE A 771 13.62 4.34 -27.98
C PHE A 771 12.49 4.70 -27.01
N SER A 772 12.28 6.00 -26.78
CA SER A 772 11.16 6.54 -26.00
C SER A 772 9.81 5.91 -26.35
N VAL A 773 9.32 6.10 -27.58
CA VAL A 773 7.98 5.63 -27.98
C VAL A 773 7.89 4.10 -28.03
N ASN A 774 9.00 3.38 -28.18
CA ASN A 774 9.01 1.92 -28.17
C ASN A 774 8.85 1.33 -26.76
N TRP A 775 9.44 1.92 -25.72
CA TRP A 775 9.19 1.46 -24.35
C TRP A 775 7.81 1.90 -23.87
N MET A 776 7.42 3.13 -24.18
CA MET A 776 6.11 3.67 -23.80
C MET A 776 4.96 2.90 -24.43
N GLN A 777 5.01 2.59 -25.74
CA GLN A 777 3.93 1.82 -26.41
C GLN A 777 3.86 0.34 -26.02
N ASP A 778 4.90 -0.20 -25.39
CA ASP A 778 4.85 -1.53 -24.80
C ASP A 778 4.18 -1.49 -23.42
N ASP A 779 4.51 -0.48 -22.60
CA ASP A 779 3.82 -0.20 -21.33
C ASP A 779 2.36 0.27 -21.54
N ASP A 780 2.05 0.92 -22.67
CA ASP A 780 0.68 1.31 -23.06
C ASP A 780 -0.25 0.12 -23.25
N LEU A 781 0.28 -1.10 -23.40
CA LEU A 781 -0.50 -2.34 -23.37
C LEU A 781 -1.03 -2.65 -21.95
N GLY A 782 -0.60 -1.90 -20.94
CA GLY A 782 -1.13 -1.91 -19.58
C GLY A 782 -0.65 -3.07 -18.71
N LYS A 783 0.49 -3.68 -19.06
CA LYS A 783 1.01 -4.94 -18.51
C LYS A 783 2.08 -4.79 -17.41
N PHE A 784 2.14 -3.63 -16.77
CA PHE A 784 3.23 -3.28 -15.86
C PHE A 784 3.52 -4.32 -14.77
N ALA A 785 2.53 -5.06 -14.27
CA ALA A 785 2.68 -6.07 -13.22
C ALA A 785 3.03 -7.49 -13.73
N SER A 786 2.83 -7.78 -15.02
CA SER A 786 3.22 -9.05 -15.65
C SER A 786 4.47 -8.95 -16.53
N GLU A 787 4.80 -7.75 -17.00
CA GLU A 787 6.00 -7.41 -17.76
C GLU A 787 7.20 -7.17 -16.84
N THR A 788 8.35 -7.79 -17.11
CA THR A 788 9.63 -7.50 -16.44
C THR A 788 10.46 -6.50 -17.23
N PHE A 789 11.34 -5.75 -16.56
CA PHE A 789 12.26 -4.85 -17.26
C PHE A 789 13.11 -5.60 -18.32
N ASN A 790 13.56 -6.82 -18.02
CA ASN A 790 14.30 -7.67 -18.95
C ASN A 790 13.49 -8.03 -20.20
N SER A 791 12.18 -8.28 -20.04
CA SER A 791 11.27 -8.52 -21.16
C SER A 791 11.06 -7.27 -22.01
N GLN A 792 10.73 -6.13 -21.39
CA GLN A 792 10.56 -4.85 -22.11
C GLN A 792 11.85 -4.45 -22.83
N ILE A 793 13.00 -4.42 -22.15
CA ILE A 793 14.32 -4.14 -22.76
C ILE A 793 14.54 -5.09 -23.96
N SER A 794 14.28 -6.39 -23.80
CA SER A 794 14.40 -7.38 -24.88
C SER A 794 13.44 -7.17 -26.06
N LYS A 795 12.36 -6.41 -25.92
CA LYS A 795 11.51 -5.96 -27.05
C LYS A 795 12.01 -4.63 -27.62
N VAL A 796 12.27 -3.65 -26.76
CA VAL A 796 12.67 -2.29 -27.12
C VAL A 796 14.00 -2.30 -27.90
N THR A 797 14.95 -3.17 -27.54
CA THR A 797 16.19 -3.40 -28.32
C THR A 797 15.94 -3.97 -29.72
N LYS A 798 14.82 -4.68 -29.96
CA LYS A 798 14.45 -5.20 -31.30
C LYS A 798 13.69 -4.18 -32.14
N LEU A 799 12.85 -3.36 -31.50
CA LEU A 799 12.03 -2.34 -32.16
C LEU A 799 12.87 -1.09 -32.50
N THR A 800 13.80 -0.71 -31.62
CA THR A 800 14.71 0.44 -31.79
C THR A 800 15.87 0.08 -32.72
N ASN A 801 15.59 -0.37 -33.94
CA ASN A 801 16.61 -0.97 -34.84
C ASN A 801 17.57 0.02 -35.52
N LYS A 802 17.58 1.29 -35.09
CA LYS A 802 18.42 2.37 -35.61
C LYS A 802 19.64 2.69 -34.73
N SER A 803 19.63 2.20 -33.50
CA SER A 803 20.67 2.38 -32.48
C SER A 803 20.71 1.14 -31.58
N HIS A 804 21.76 0.99 -30.80
CA HIS A 804 21.96 -0.16 -29.91
C HIS A 804 21.52 0.20 -28.49
N VAL A 805 20.29 -0.18 -28.15
CA VAL A 805 19.76 -0.02 -26.79
C VAL A 805 20.64 -0.81 -25.80
N CYS A 806 21.33 -0.10 -24.92
CA CYS A 806 22.28 -0.68 -23.97
C CYS A 806 21.71 -0.72 -22.55
N SER A 807 22.27 -1.60 -21.70
CA SER A 807 21.93 -1.67 -20.27
C SER A 807 23.19 -1.75 -19.40
N PHE A 808 23.22 -0.98 -18.32
CA PHE A 808 24.39 -0.78 -17.44
C PHE A 808 24.04 -0.94 -15.96
N GLY A 809 25.06 -1.21 -15.14
CA GLY A 809 24.92 -1.34 -13.70
C GLY A 809 24.31 -2.67 -13.26
N ASP A 810 23.46 -2.59 -12.25
CA ASP A 810 22.96 -3.73 -11.48
C ASP A 810 21.76 -4.38 -12.17
N LYS A 811 22.01 -5.50 -12.83
CA LYS A 811 20.98 -6.25 -13.59
C LYS A 811 20.28 -7.31 -12.74
N SER A 812 20.59 -7.42 -11.44
CA SER A 812 20.04 -8.47 -10.56
C SER A 812 18.52 -8.38 -10.36
N PHE A 813 17.93 -7.23 -10.67
CA PHE A 813 16.50 -6.95 -10.60
C PHE A 813 15.86 -6.62 -11.95
N ALA A 814 16.53 -6.91 -13.07
CA ALA A 814 15.92 -6.77 -14.39
C ALA A 814 14.71 -7.72 -14.56
N ASP A 815 14.68 -8.84 -13.84
CA ASP A 815 13.54 -9.76 -13.79
C ASP A 815 12.47 -9.37 -12.75
N GLU A 816 12.58 -8.22 -12.06
CA GLU A 816 11.44 -7.62 -11.33
C GLU A 816 10.43 -6.99 -12.31
N ALA A 817 9.16 -6.94 -11.92
CA ALA A 817 8.08 -6.34 -12.71
C ALA A 817 8.13 -4.80 -12.71
N ILE A 818 7.72 -4.18 -13.82
CA ILE A 818 7.82 -2.72 -14.05
C ILE A 818 6.94 -1.94 -13.06
N GLY A 819 5.71 -2.40 -12.85
CA GLY A 819 4.66 -1.80 -12.03
C GLY A 819 4.15 -2.71 -10.92
N LYS A 820 2.94 -2.41 -10.43
CA LYS A 820 2.20 -3.23 -9.46
C LYS A 820 0.69 -3.31 -9.77
N VAL A 821 0.27 -2.76 -10.92
CA VAL A 821 -1.11 -2.59 -11.32
C VAL A 821 -1.20 -2.87 -12.82
N GLU A 822 -2.04 -3.82 -13.23
CA GLU A 822 -2.44 -3.94 -14.63
C GLU A 822 -3.57 -2.96 -14.91
N THR A 823 -3.58 -2.36 -16.10
CA THR A 823 -4.60 -1.40 -16.53
C THR A 823 -5.13 -1.74 -17.90
N SER A 824 -6.36 -1.35 -18.22
CA SER A 824 -6.77 -1.23 -19.62
C SER A 824 -5.82 -0.27 -20.34
N GLY A 825 -5.33 -0.66 -21.52
CA GLY A 825 -4.26 0.04 -22.24
C GLY A 825 -4.51 1.54 -22.47
N LEU A 826 -3.43 2.31 -22.57
CA LEU A 826 -3.47 3.77 -22.72
C LEU A 826 -3.95 4.19 -24.10
N LEU A 827 -3.55 3.42 -25.12
CA LEU A 827 -3.74 3.69 -26.54
C LEU A 827 -4.54 2.55 -27.20
N ALA A 828 -5.19 2.83 -28.33
CA ALA A 828 -5.46 1.75 -29.30
C ALA A 828 -4.14 1.32 -29.97
N GLN A 829 -4.18 0.26 -30.78
CA GLN A 829 -3.03 -0.43 -31.42
C GLN A 829 -1.75 0.43 -31.60
N PRO A 830 -0.57 -0.03 -31.13
CA PRO A 830 0.70 0.66 -31.32
C PRO A 830 0.96 1.08 -32.77
N ALA A 831 1.48 2.30 -32.94
CA ALA A 831 1.83 2.84 -34.25
C ALA A 831 3.25 2.41 -34.63
N ASP A 832 3.51 2.14 -35.91
CA ASP A 832 4.84 1.74 -36.39
C ASP A 832 5.89 2.83 -36.12
N ALA A 833 6.65 2.65 -35.04
CA ALA A 833 7.66 3.58 -34.56
C ALA A 833 8.85 3.77 -35.51
N LEU A 834 8.97 2.98 -36.58
CA LEU A 834 9.97 3.21 -37.63
C LEU A 834 9.51 4.21 -38.70
N ASN A 835 8.21 4.50 -38.76
CA ASN A 835 7.64 5.41 -39.75
C ASN A 835 8.01 6.87 -39.45
N GLY A 836 8.77 7.49 -40.35
CA GLY A 836 9.31 8.84 -40.16
C GLY A 836 10.46 8.91 -39.15
N ALA A 837 11.22 7.82 -38.93
CA ALA A 837 12.41 7.83 -38.08
C ALA A 837 13.57 8.61 -38.73
N VAL A 838 14.18 9.55 -37.99
CA VAL A 838 15.28 10.44 -38.41
C VAL A 838 16.35 10.51 -37.32
N ASP A 839 17.64 10.50 -37.69
CA ASP A 839 18.74 10.68 -36.73
C ASP A 839 18.58 12.03 -36.01
N ALA A 840 18.71 12.05 -34.67
CA ALA A 840 18.54 13.24 -33.86
C ALA A 840 19.46 14.42 -34.28
N ARG A 841 20.62 14.15 -34.89
CA ARG A 841 21.52 15.17 -35.46
C ARG A 841 20.94 15.86 -36.70
N ASP A 842 20.08 15.17 -37.46
CA ASP A 842 19.54 15.65 -38.73
C ASP A 842 18.13 16.25 -38.60
N ILE A 843 17.39 15.97 -37.52
CA ILE A 843 16.01 16.46 -37.31
C ILE A 843 15.84 17.95 -37.66
N TYR A 844 16.72 18.84 -37.21
CA TYR A 844 16.63 20.28 -37.53
C TYR A 844 16.75 20.58 -39.03
N VAL A 845 17.69 19.95 -39.75
CA VAL A 845 17.87 20.21 -41.19
C VAL A 845 16.76 19.54 -42.01
N THR A 846 16.26 18.38 -41.57
CA THR A 846 15.14 17.68 -42.20
C THR A 846 13.80 18.42 -41.98
N GLN A 847 13.53 18.94 -40.78
CA GLN A 847 12.37 19.80 -40.51
C GLN A 847 12.43 21.10 -41.30
N ALA A 848 13.60 21.76 -41.38
CA ALA A 848 13.78 22.94 -42.22
C ALA A 848 13.52 22.64 -43.71
N PHE A 849 13.99 21.48 -44.21
CA PHE A 849 13.76 21.03 -45.58
C PHE A 849 12.26 20.78 -45.86
N TRP A 850 11.57 20.02 -44.99
CA TRP A 850 10.12 19.78 -45.14
C TRP A 850 9.29 21.07 -45.08
N ALA A 851 9.74 22.09 -44.33
CA ALA A 851 9.10 23.40 -44.33
C ALA A 851 9.22 24.13 -45.69
N VAL A 852 10.31 23.92 -46.44
CA VAL A 852 10.49 24.44 -47.81
C VAL A 852 9.59 23.72 -48.81
N GLU A 853 9.50 22.40 -48.71
CA GLU A 853 8.65 21.58 -49.58
C GLU A 853 7.17 21.91 -49.37
N ASN A 854 6.70 21.83 -48.13
CA ASN A 854 5.28 22.01 -47.76
C ASN A 854 4.79 23.46 -47.79
N ALA A 855 5.65 24.45 -48.05
CA ALA A 855 5.27 25.85 -48.11
C ALA A 855 4.25 26.15 -49.23
N LYS A 856 3.01 26.48 -48.85
CA LYS A 856 1.91 26.72 -49.81
C LYS A 856 1.96 28.09 -50.51
N THR A 857 2.78 29.02 -50.03
CA THR A 857 2.96 30.36 -50.62
C THR A 857 4.43 30.68 -50.89
N THR A 858 4.70 31.57 -51.84
CA THR A 858 6.06 32.01 -52.17
C THR A 858 6.76 32.67 -50.98
N GLU A 859 6.03 33.44 -50.18
CA GLU A 859 6.53 34.10 -48.96
C GLU A 859 6.89 33.08 -47.87
N ALA A 860 6.01 32.10 -47.60
CA ALA A 860 6.30 31.04 -46.65
C ALA A 860 7.51 30.19 -47.12
N ARG A 861 7.63 29.93 -48.43
CA ARG A 861 8.77 29.21 -49.00
C ARG A 861 10.07 30.01 -48.85
N ALA A 862 10.06 31.31 -49.13
CA ALA A 862 11.23 32.17 -48.94
C ALA A 862 11.68 32.22 -47.46
N LYS A 863 10.73 32.32 -46.51
CA LYS A 863 11.02 32.25 -45.07
C LYS A 863 11.60 30.88 -44.67
N ALA A 864 11.03 29.78 -45.17
CA ALA A 864 11.52 28.43 -44.89
C ALA A 864 12.90 28.18 -45.49
N SER A 865 13.14 28.61 -46.74
CA SER A 865 14.45 28.45 -47.41
C SER A 865 15.54 29.22 -46.67
N LYS A 866 15.26 30.46 -46.25
CA LYS A 866 16.19 31.22 -45.39
C LYS A 866 16.57 30.43 -44.12
N ARG A 867 15.57 29.86 -43.40
CA ARG A 867 15.80 29.05 -42.18
C ARG A 867 16.55 27.74 -42.48
N PHE A 868 16.33 27.12 -43.65
CA PHE A 868 17.09 25.95 -44.10
C PHE A 868 18.56 26.30 -44.39
N ASP A 869 18.80 27.35 -45.18
CA ASP A 869 20.15 27.82 -45.49
C ASP A 869 20.91 28.22 -44.22
N GLU A 870 20.20 28.71 -43.20
CA GLU A 870 20.74 29.06 -41.88
C GLU A 870 21.14 27.82 -41.06
N VAL A 871 20.25 26.84 -40.93
CA VAL A 871 20.56 25.56 -40.26
C VAL A 871 21.70 24.80 -40.97
N VAL A 872 21.82 24.90 -42.29
CA VAL A 872 22.95 24.32 -43.04
C VAL A 872 24.26 25.05 -42.71
N ARG A 873 24.27 26.40 -42.72
CA ARG A 873 25.49 27.17 -42.40
C ARG A 873 25.95 26.98 -40.95
N ASP A 874 25.05 26.87 -39.99
CA ASP A 874 25.40 26.59 -38.60
C ASP A 874 26.11 25.22 -38.50
N ARG A 875 25.60 24.18 -39.17
CA ARG A 875 26.24 22.86 -39.26
C ARG A 875 27.61 22.89 -39.91
N GLU A 876 27.77 23.64 -41.01
CA GLU A 876 29.07 23.82 -41.69
C GLU A 876 30.08 24.55 -40.80
N ALA A 877 29.63 25.55 -40.04
CA ALA A 877 30.47 26.30 -39.11
C ALA A 877 30.92 25.43 -37.92
N ASP A 878 30.03 24.62 -37.37
CA ASP A 878 30.35 23.62 -36.34
C ASP A 878 31.38 22.59 -36.84
N GLU A 879 31.16 22.04 -38.05
CA GLU A 879 32.08 21.07 -38.67
C GLU A 879 33.46 21.67 -38.93
N ALA A 880 33.52 22.90 -39.46
CA ALA A 880 34.77 23.63 -39.65
C ALA A 880 35.49 23.91 -38.31
N PHE A 881 34.76 24.34 -37.28
CA PHE A 881 35.31 24.66 -35.97
C PHE A 881 36.03 23.46 -35.33
N PHE A 882 35.37 22.31 -35.24
CA PHE A 882 35.98 21.13 -34.61
C PHE A 882 37.09 20.50 -35.47
N ALA A 883 37.01 20.61 -36.80
CA ALA A 883 38.07 20.19 -37.70
C ALA A 883 39.35 21.06 -37.57
N ASP A 884 39.21 22.39 -37.45
CA ASP A 884 40.33 23.31 -37.24
C ASP A 884 40.87 23.26 -35.79
N LEU A 885 40.03 22.94 -34.80
CA LEU A 885 40.47 22.67 -33.42
C LEU A 885 41.42 21.46 -33.36
N ALA A 886 41.04 20.34 -33.99
CA ALA A 886 41.88 19.15 -34.09
C ALA A 886 43.20 19.42 -34.85
N LYS A 887 43.14 20.22 -35.91
CA LYS A 887 44.29 20.62 -36.75
C LYS A 887 45.29 21.47 -35.97
N GLU A 888 44.80 22.45 -35.22
CA GLU A 888 45.61 23.35 -34.41
C GLU A 888 46.29 22.59 -33.26
N ALA A 889 45.61 21.63 -32.61
CA ALA A 889 46.20 20.74 -31.61
C ALA A 889 47.39 19.94 -32.17
N CYS A 890 47.27 19.44 -33.40
CA CYS A 890 48.32 18.70 -34.11
C CYS A 890 49.45 19.56 -34.70
N SER A 891 49.33 20.89 -34.69
CA SER A 891 50.20 21.78 -35.50
C SER A 891 51.69 21.77 -35.10
N GLU A 892 52.00 21.36 -33.87
CA GLU A 892 53.36 21.34 -33.32
C GLU A 892 53.95 19.92 -33.19
N VAL A 893 53.22 18.87 -33.62
CA VAL A 893 53.61 17.47 -33.44
C VAL A 893 53.65 16.68 -34.75
N ASN A 894 54.75 15.93 -34.95
CA ASN A 894 54.96 15.10 -36.15
C ASN A 894 54.25 13.73 -36.02
N LEU A 895 52.92 13.76 -35.87
CA LEU A 895 52.08 12.58 -35.71
C LEU A 895 51.35 12.23 -37.02
N VAL A 896 51.56 11.02 -37.51
CA VAL A 896 50.88 10.50 -38.71
C VAL A 896 49.37 10.44 -38.49
N ASP A 897 48.64 11.08 -39.42
CA ASP A 897 47.18 11.20 -39.48
C ASP A 897 46.51 11.86 -38.26
N CYS A 898 47.26 12.65 -37.47
CA CYS A 898 46.81 13.24 -36.21
C CYS A 898 45.44 13.93 -36.28
N GLN A 899 45.24 14.86 -37.22
CA GLN A 899 43.97 15.58 -37.36
C GLN A 899 42.81 14.63 -37.73
N GLN A 900 43.07 13.59 -38.53
CA GLN A 900 42.06 12.61 -38.91
C GLN A 900 41.67 11.74 -37.72
N LYS A 901 42.66 11.26 -36.94
CA LYS A 901 42.45 10.45 -35.73
C LYS A 901 41.60 11.18 -34.70
N LEU A 902 41.95 12.43 -34.38
CA LEU A 902 41.19 13.25 -33.42
C LEU A 902 39.71 13.44 -33.81
N GLN A 903 39.35 13.35 -35.10
CA GLN A 903 37.97 13.44 -35.55
C GLN A 903 37.27 12.06 -35.69
N GLN A 904 37.99 11.04 -36.15
CA GLN A 904 37.43 9.75 -36.56
C GLN A 904 37.54 8.64 -35.52
N GLU A 905 38.54 8.68 -34.64
CA GLU A 905 38.66 7.69 -33.57
C GLU A 905 37.52 7.86 -32.55
N ARG A 906 37.23 6.75 -31.85
CA ARG A 906 36.15 6.65 -30.86
C ARG A 906 36.70 6.07 -29.56
N HIS A 907 37.62 6.84 -28.96
CA HIS A 907 38.23 6.55 -27.66
C HIS A 907 37.16 6.48 -26.57
N GLU A 908 37.49 5.74 -25.51
CA GLU A 908 36.71 5.69 -24.27
C GLU A 908 37.27 6.69 -23.27
N MET A 909 36.43 7.20 -22.38
CA MET A 909 36.79 8.33 -21.50
C MET A 909 37.57 7.87 -20.27
N SER A 910 38.87 8.16 -20.24
CA SER A 910 39.74 7.97 -19.08
C SER A 910 40.04 9.29 -18.37
N ASP A 911 40.36 10.37 -19.11
CA ASP A 911 40.52 11.71 -18.53
C ASP A 911 39.21 12.51 -18.57
N VAL A 912 38.27 12.04 -17.75
CA VAL A 912 37.00 12.69 -17.41
C VAL A 912 37.21 14.16 -16.95
N ASP A 913 38.37 14.47 -16.37
CA ASP A 913 38.68 15.76 -15.78
C ASP A 913 39.22 16.76 -16.80
N CYS A 914 39.91 16.31 -17.84
CA CYS A 914 40.20 17.08 -19.05
C CYS A 914 38.91 17.34 -19.84
N HIS A 915 38.15 16.27 -20.14
CA HIS A 915 36.95 16.39 -20.98
C HIS A 915 35.93 17.38 -20.39
N TYR A 916 35.72 17.32 -19.07
CA TYR A 916 34.88 18.26 -18.32
C TYR A 916 35.26 19.73 -18.57
N LYS A 917 36.56 20.04 -18.53
CA LYS A 917 37.08 21.40 -18.73
C LYS A 917 36.87 21.85 -20.17
N LEU A 918 37.24 21.02 -21.15
CA LEU A 918 37.11 21.39 -22.57
C LEU A 918 35.64 21.62 -22.95
N ALA A 919 34.73 20.76 -22.48
CA ALA A 919 33.30 20.90 -22.78
C ALA A 919 32.67 22.13 -22.11
N HIS A 920 33.12 22.51 -20.91
CA HIS A 920 32.71 23.77 -20.27
C HIS A 920 33.20 24.99 -21.04
N VAL A 921 34.45 24.97 -21.54
CA VAL A 921 34.97 26.08 -22.35
C VAL A 921 34.18 26.24 -23.65
N ILE A 922 33.72 25.17 -24.31
CA ILE A 922 32.78 25.29 -25.44
C ILE A 922 31.49 26.01 -25.00
N HIS A 923 30.85 25.56 -23.92
CA HIS A 923 29.60 26.17 -23.46
C HIS A 923 29.77 27.66 -23.11
N GLU A 924 30.79 28.02 -22.34
CA GLU A 924 30.99 29.38 -21.82
C GLU A 924 31.59 30.37 -22.83
N ARG A 925 32.31 29.89 -23.86
CA ARG A 925 33.11 30.75 -24.74
C ARG A 925 32.73 30.69 -26.21
N CYS A 926 32.26 29.57 -26.73
CA CYS A 926 31.88 29.47 -28.14
C CYS A 926 30.53 30.16 -28.38
N PRO A 927 30.31 30.75 -29.58
CA PRO A 927 29.06 31.40 -29.90
C PRO A 927 27.91 30.39 -29.90
N ALA A 928 26.78 30.76 -29.32
CA ALA A 928 25.54 30.00 -29.44
C ALA A 928 24.93 30.18 -30.84
N SER A 929 24.30 29.13 -31.36
CA SER A 929 23.44 29.21 -32.55
C SER A 929 22.16 30.00 -32.23
N GLU A 930 21.66 30.77 -33.20
CA GLU A 930 20.34 31.42 -33.13
C GLU A 930 19.19 30.44 -33.45
N TYR A 931 19.48 29.37 -34.21
CA TYR A 931 18.48 28.46 -34.79
C TYR A 931 18.31 27.15 -34.03
N HIS A 932 19.30 26.77 -33.22
CA HIS A 932 19.20 25.65 -32.29
C HIS A 932 18.90 26.13 -30.86
N TYR A 933 17.84 25.59 -30.26
CA TYR A 933 17.26 26.07 -28.99
C TYR A 933 18.04 25.69 -27.72
N ALA A 934 19.35 25.92 -27.70
CA ALA A 934 20.26 25.57 -26.59
C ALA A 934 20.89 26.81 -25.94
N THR A 935 21.66 26.62 -24.86
CA THR A 935 22.42 27.69 -24.19
C THR A 935 23.93 27.46 -24.29
N GLY A 936 24.67 28.51 -24.63
CA GLY A 936 26.12 28.46 -24.88
C GLY A 936 26.47 27.80 -26.23
N GLY A 937 27.75 27.48 -26.44
CA GLY A 937 28.26 26.96 -27.71
C GLY A 937 27.86 25.52 -28.09
N TRP A 938 26.98 24.85 -27.36
CA TRP A 938 26.51 23.49 -27.67
C TRP A 938 25.11 23.52 -28.29
N ASN A 939 24.86 22.61 -29.24
CA ASN A 939 23.58 22.42 -29.91
C ASN A 939 23.33 20.94 -30.27
N GLY A 940 22.11 20.62 -30.69
CA GLY A 940 21.69 19.24 -30.96
C GLY A 940 22.45 18.52 -32.09
N PHE A 941 23.12 19.26 -32.99
CA PHE A 941 24.01 18.70 -34.00
C PHE A 941 25.45 18.56 -33.47
N ASN A 942 26.01 19.63 -32.89
CA ASN A 942 27.45 19.74 -32.65
C ASN A 942 27.94 18.99 -31.40
N MET A 943 27.06 18.59 -30.48
CA MET A 943 27.44 17.75 -29.33
C MET A 943 28.06 16.39 -29.73
N LYS A 944 27.86 15.93 -30.98
CA LYS A 944 28.61 14.79 -31.55
C LYS A 944 30.14 14.98 -31.50
N PHE A 945 30.59 16.24 -31.55
CA PHE A 945 32.01 16.60 -31.49
C PHE A 945 32.59 16.67 -30.08
N SER A 946 31.81 16.36 -29.02
CA SER A 946 32.42 16.06 -27.71
C SER A 946 33.42 14.89 -27.83
N GLN A 947 33.25 13.99 -28.80
CA GLN A 947 34.26 13.00 -29.17
C GLN A 947 35.63 13.62 -29.52
N VAL A 948 35.67 14.78 -30.18
CA VAL A 948 36.94 15.46 -30.55
C VAL A 948 37.63 15.98 -29.30
N LEU A 949 36.86 16.53 -28.35
CA LEU A 949 37.38 16.96 -27.05
C LEU A 949 37.92 15.77 -26.24
N LEU A 950 37.19 14.64 -26.27
CA LEU A 950 37.61 13.39 -25.64
C LEU A 950 38.91 12.87 -26.28
N ASN A 951 38.97 12.79 -27.60
CA ASN A 951 40.16 12.34 -28.34
C ASN A 951 41.37 13.25 -28.07
N LEU A 952 41.20 14.57 -27.89
CA LEU A 952 42.27 15.47 -27.44
C LEU A 952 42.78 15.13 -26.04
N CYS A 953 41.88 14.82 -25.10
CA CYS A 953 42.20 14.46 -23.73
C CYS A 953 42.95 13.12 -23.60
N GLU A 954 42.51 12.09 -24.31
CA GLU A 954 43.21 10.80 -24.35
C GLU A 954 44.55 10.88 -25.13
N SER A 955 44.74 11.95 -25.92
CA SER A 955 45.97 12.21 -26.69
C SER A 955 46.96 13.18 -26.02
N GLN A 956 46.79 13.55 -24.74
CA GLN A 956 47.65 14.55 -24.06
C GLN A 956 49.16 14.24 -24.15
N GLU A 957 49.58 12.98 -23.96
CA GLU A 957 50.98 12.57 -24.09
C GLU A 957 51.51 12.71 -25.53
N PRO A 958 50.93 12.06 -26.57
CA PRO A 958 51.44 12.19 -27.94
C PRO A 958 51.30 13.61 -28.52
N LEU A 959 50.31 14.40 -28.09
CA LEU A 959 50.20 15.83 -28.46
C LEU A 959 51.21 16.72 -27.73
N GLY A 960 51.84 16.24 -26.65
CA GLY A 960 52.74 17.04 -25.82
C GLY A 960 52.05 18.23 -25.15
N LYS A 961 50.75 18.12 -24.82
CA LYS A 961 49.91 19.21 -24.32
C LYS A 961 49.12 18.77 -23.10
N SER A 962 49.21 19.54 -22.02
CA SER A 962 48.37 19.35 -20.83
C SER A 962 46.93 19.79 -21.08
N SER A 963 46.00 19.28 -20.27
CA SER A 963 44.59 19.71 -20.29
C SER A 963 44.38 21.20 -20.02
N ALA A 964 45.36 21.92 -19.44
CA ALA A 964 45.32 23.38 -19.32
C ALA A 964 45.64 24.07 -20.65
N GLU A 965 46.62 23.57 -21.41
CA GLU A 965 46.97 24.09 -22.74
C GLU A 965 45.88 23.74 -23.77
N LEU A 966 45.28 22.56 -23.66
CA LEU A 966 44.10 22.19 -24.45
C LEU A 966 42.89 23.10 -24.13
N ALA A 967 42.65 23.44 -22.85
CA ALA A 967 41.58 24.38 -22.49
C ALA A 967 41.81 25.79 -23.07
N GLN A 968 43.05 26.30 -23.00
CA GLN A 968 43.42 27.58 -23.61
C GLN A 968 43.30 27.57 -25.14
N LEU A 969 43.62 26.44 -25.79
CA LEU A 969 43.41 26.22 -27.21
C LEU A 969 41.92 26.30 -27.58
N VAL A 970 41.04 25.62 -26.84
CA VAL A 970 39.58 25.67 -27.06
C VAL A 970 39.05 27.09 -26.82
N GLU A 971 39.45 27.75 -25.73
CA GLU A 971 39.02 29.12 -25.39
C GLU A 971 39.43 30.13 -26.48
N ARG A 972 40.66 29.99 -26.99
CA ARG A 972 41.15 30.79 -28.12
C ARG A 972 40.34 30.53 -29.39
N LYS A 973 40.09 29.28 -29.76
CA LYS A 973 39.30 28.94 -30.95
C LYS A 973 37.86 29.44 -30.85
N CYS A 974 37.22 29.31 -29.69
CA CYS A 974 35.91 29.91 -29.43
C CYS A 974 35.93 31.44 -29.61
N THR A 975 36.98 32.11 -29.14
CA THR A 975 37.17 33.56 -29.31
C THR A 975 37.42 33.96 -30.77
N GLU A 976 38.14 33.13 -31.55
CA GLU A 976 38.33 33.30 -33.00
C GLU A 976 36.99 33.16 -33.75
N ALA A 977 36.16 32.17 -33.40
CA ALA A 977 34.82 31.96 -33.96
C ALA A 977 33.85 33.11 -33.64
N ALA A 978 33.77 33.54 -32.38
CA ALA A 978 32.91 34.64 -31.95
C ALA A 978 33.25 35.99 -32.61
N ARG A 979 34.52 36.22 -32.96
CA ARG A 979 34.93 37.40 -33.76
C ARG A 979 34.50 37.29 -35.22
N SER A 980 34.51 36.08 -35.77
CA SER A 980 34.13 35.82 -37.16
C SER A 980 32.62 36.00 -37.38
N SER A 981 31.78 35.54 -36.44
CA SER A 981 30.34 35.81 -36.47
C SER A 981 30.02 37.29 -36.27
N ALA A 982 30.66 37.96 -35.30
CA ALA A 982 30.49 39.40 -35.10
C ALA A 982 30.90 40.24 -36.33
N ALA A 983 31.90 39.80 -37.09
CA ALA A 983 32.30 40.45 -38.34
C ALA A 983 31.27 40.27 -39.48
N GLN A 984 30.55 39.15 -39.52
CA GLN A 984 29.48 38.92 -40.51
C GLN A 984 28.21 39.75 -40.24
N VAL A 985 27.95 40.12 -38.98
CA VAL A 985 26.78 40.95 -38.59
C VAL A 985 26.98 42.46 -38.91
N ILE A 986 28.18 42.85 -39.35
CA ILE A 986 28.56 44.26 -39.61
C ILE A 986 28.60 44.60 -41.12
N VAL A 987 28.36 43.62 -42.01
CA VAL A 987 28.50 43.73 -43.48
C VAL A 987 27.15 43.83 -44.20
#